data_AF-V9D4I3-F1
#
_entry.id   AF-V9D4I3-F1
#
_cell.length_a   1.000
_cell.length_b   1.000
_cell.length_c   1.000
_cell.angle_alpha   90.00
_cell.angle_beta   90.00
_cell.angle_gamma   90.00
#
_symmetry.space_group_name_H-M   'P 1'
#
loop_
_entity.id
_entity.type
_entity.pdbx_description
1 polymer ?
#
loop_
_entity_poly.entity_id
_entity_poly.type
_entity_poly.pdbx_seq_one_letter_code
_entity_poly.pdbx_strand_id
1 'polypeptide(L)'
;MDMGEDAAPVILADWLDRLLTSWHDHRILLASGLVLSVLAIIVRRRRAARITLRDSSPGLEKADWLAADEGAARTATNEKNETTSIYVDQLTSGQARKPRPAAARVVTGRKPVSSRGHTSPQRQTNPSYLQPLVFFSSLTGTTEQLSKKVAAELESLATTQSPILKPEVYDLSYIDLDDYFITGPKTNKSAQNVRYFYLLLIPSYDIDTILNTFLAHLDETHNDFRIDTAPLASLAGYTVFGIGDREGWPTEERGFCSQAVEVDRWMAKLTRRKRAYPLGLGDVKSNIEQATKEWTGGVCDVLQELSVSGTLGDGVPGSGAAVESDQEDEPDAGYDNDDDFPDSGRNKRRKLANTTDVEDVGGKSAPVAIDFTKYSTTSTSAPVPLKAMVPRESPTHAALTKQGYTIVGTHSGVKICRWTKSALRGRGSCYKNSFYGIASHLCMETTPSLSCSNKCVFCWRHGTNPVSTTWRWQVDDPKMIFDGAKEGHYKKIKMMRGVPGVRSERFEEAMRIRHCALSLVGEPIFYPRINEFVGLLHGERISSFLVCNAQHPQQLDDLRRVTQLYVSIDASNRDSLRKIDRPLHRDFWERFNACLDILRAKRFEQRTVFRLTLVKGFNVEDEVEGYADLVAKGLPCFVEIKGVTYCGTSTSSSAGLTMQNVPFYEEVVAFVEALNTALAKRGLEYGIAAEHAHSCCALIASNRFLIDGKWHTIIDYDRFFALLQGGQDFKPEDYCKETPEWALWGNGGFDPRDERVDRKGKPKEATKADEVARGRKTKTGTVVAVQSGGLDF
;
A
#
# COMPACT_ATOMS: atom_id res chain seq x y z
N MET A 1 -80.79 14.20 -28.54
CA MET A 1 -79.86 13.20 -29.10
C MET A 1 -78.91 12.85 -28.00
N ASP A 2 -78.97 11.59 -27.56
CA ASP A 2 -78.12 11.07 -26.50
C ASP A 2 -76.78 10.66 -27.12
N MET A 3 -75.67 11.21 -26.63
CA MET A 3 -74.32 10.91 -27.10
C MET A 3 -73.48 10.69 -25.84
N GLY A 4 -73.36 9.41 -25.45
CA GLY A 4 -72.86 8.99 -24.16
C GLY A 4 -71.37 9.27 -23.91
N GLU A 5 -70.97 9.03 -22.65
CA GLU A 5 -69.66 9.40 -22.08
C GLU A 5 -68.44 8.66 -22.70
N ASP A 6 -68.67 7.71 -23.61
CA ASP A 6 -67.62 6.95 -24.32
C ASP A 6 -66.96 7.70 -25.50
N ALA A 7 -67.42 8.89 -25.87
CA ALA A 7 -66.87 9.64 -27.01
C ALA A 7 -65.47 10.26 -26.75
N ALA A 8 -65.16 10.62 -25.49
CA ALA A 8 -63.91 11.28 -25.12
C ALA A 8 -62.63 10.43 -25.36
N PRO A 9 -62.55 9.14 -24.95
CA PRO A 9 -61.34 8.33 -25.17
C PRO A 9 -61.06 8.06 -26.66
N VAL A 10 -62.09 7.96 -27.51
CA VAL A 10 -61.92 7.73 -28.95
C VAL A 10 -61.30 8.93 -29.64
N ILE A 11 -61.72 10.15 -29.28
CA ILE A 11 -61.12 11.39 -29.80
C ILE A 11 -59.67 11.51 -29.34
N LEU A 12 -59.36 11.18 -28.09
CA LEU A 12 -57.99 11.22 -27.58
C LEU A 12 -57.07 10.22 -28.30
N ALA A 13 -57.58 9.03 -28.63
CA ALA A 13 -56.86 8.01 -29.38
C ALA A 13 -56.55 8.44 -30.82
N ASP A 14 -57.52 9.02 -31.55
CA ASP A 14 -57.32 9.56 -32.91
C ASP A 14 -56.30 10.71 -32.91
N TRP A 15 -56.33 11.58 -31.90
CA TRP A 15 -55.31 12.63 -31.74
C TRP A 15 -53.90 12.07 -31.48
N LEU A 16 -53.78 11.03 -30.66
CA LEU A 16 -52.50 10.37 -30.39
C LEU A 16 -51.95 9.64 -31.63
N ASP A 17 -52.79 8.96 -32.40
CA ASP A 17 -52.38 8.22 -33.59
C ASP A 17 -51.96 9.18 -34.73
N ARG A 18 -52.66 10.31 -34.90
CA ARG A 18 -52.23 11.39 -35.81
C ARG A 18 -50.91 12.03 -35.39
N LEU A 19 -50.68 12.22 -34.08
CA LEU A 19 -49.39 12.70 -33.57
C LEU A 19 -48.27 11.68 -33.81
N LEU A 20 -48.54 10.40 -33.60
CA LEU A 20 -47.56 9.33 -33.83
C LEU A 20 -47.21 9.21 -35.31
N THR A 21 -48.21 9.29 -36.20
CA THR A 21 -48.04 9.26 -37.66
C THR A 21 -47.25 10.48 -38.13
N SER A 22 -47.62 11.69 -37.67
CA SER A 22 -46.89 12.93 -37.98
C SER A 22 -45.43 12.88 -37.51
N TRP A 23 -45.17 12.36 -36.30
CA TRP A 23 -43.82 12.08 -35.84
C TRP A 23 -43.10 11.07 -36.74
N HIS A 24 -43.77 9.99 -37.12
CA HIS A 24 -43.17 8.98 -38.00
C HIS A 24 -42.77 9.53 -39.37
N ASP A 25 -43.58 10.38 -39.99
CA ASP A 25 -43.25 11.01 -41.28
C ASP A 25 -42.10 12.02 -41.16
N HIS A 26 -42.07 12.82 -40.09
CA HIS A 26 -41.13 13.95 -39.96
C HIS A 26 -39.85 13.62 -39.18
N ARG A 27 -39.77 12.50 -38.44
CA ARG A 27 -38.61 12.17 -37.58
C ARG A 27 -37.28 12.14 -38.31
N ILE A 28 -37.25 11.72 -39.57
CA ILE A 28 -36.01 11.66 -40.37
C ILE A 28 -35.54 13.07 -40.74
N LEU A 29 -36.45 13.97 -41.09
CA LEU A 29 -36.16 15.38 -41.38
C LEU A 29 -35.74 16.15 -40.11
N LEU A 30 -36.41 15.90 -38.98
CA LEU A 30 -36.05 16.48 -37.69
C LEU A 30 -34.68 15.99 -37.19
N ALA A 31 -34.41 14.67 -37.27
CA ALA A 31 -33.12 14.11 -36.88
C ALA A 31 -31.97 14.58 -37.77
N SER A 32 -32.15 14.63 -39.09
CA SER A 32 -31.14 15.15 -40.02
C SER A 32 -30.88 16.66 -39.82
N GLY A 33 -31.92 17.46 -39.58
CA GLY A 33 -31.76 18.87 -39.20
C GLY A 33 -31.00 19.06 -37.88
N LEU A 34 -31.23 18.18 -36.89
CA LEU A 34 -30.53 18.20 -35.61
C LEU A 34 -29.05 17.77 -35.75
N VAL A 35 -28.76 16.76 -36.58
CA VAL A 35 -27.38 16.35 -36.90
C VAL A 35 -26.63 17.46 -37.68
N LEU A 36 -27.28 18.10 -38.66
CA LEU A 36 -26.68 19.21 -39.42
C LEU A 36 -26.41 20.44 -38.55
N SER A 37 -27.28 20.77 -37.60
CA SER A 37 -27.07 21.88 -36.67
C SER A 37 -25.98 21.57 -35.64
N VAL A 38 -25.87 20.35 -35.13
CA VAL A 38 -24.73 19.90 -34.30
C VAL A 38 -23.41 19.98 -35.09
N LEU A 39 -23.37 19.50 -36.34
CA LEU A 39 -22.21 19.63 -37.22
C LEU A 39 -21.83 21.09 -37.48
N ALA A 40 -22.81 21.97 -37.72
CA ALA A 40 -22.58 23.40 -37.89
C ALA A 40 -21.97 24.04 -36.63
N ILE A 41 -22.44 23.66 -35.44
CA ILE A 41 -21.86 24.11 -34.15
C ILE A 41 -20.42 23.62 -34.00
N ILE A 42 -20.12 22.36 -34.34
CA ILE A 42 -18.76 21.79 -34.29
C ILE A 42 -17.83 22.54 -35.27
N VAL A 43 -18.26 22.78 -36.51
CA VAL A 43 -17.49 23.53 -37.51
C VAL A 43 -17.27 24.99 -37.06
N ARG A 44 -18.29 25.64 -36.48
CA ARG A 44 -18.18 27.01 -35.96
C ARG A 44 -17.22 27.09 -34.76
N ARG A 45 -17.25 26.12 -33.84
CA ARG A 45 -16.28 26.00 -32.74
C ARG A 45 -14.85 25.75 -33.25
N ARG A 46 -14.66 24.85 -34.24
CA ARG A 46 -13.36 24.60 -34.87
C ARG A 46 -12.82 25.82 -35.62
N ARG A 47 -13.67 26.62 -36.28
CA ARG A 47 -13.26 27.91 -36.88
C ARG A 47 -12.89 28.95 -35.82
N ALA A 48 -13.67 29.09 -34.76
CA ALA A 48 -13.35 30.00 -33.65
C ALA A 48 -12.00 29.66 -33.00
N ALA A 49 -11.73 28.37 -32.74
CA ALA A 49 -10.46 27.91 -32.19
C ALA A 49 -9.24 28.19 -33.10
N ARG A 50 -9.42 28.15 -34.44
CA ARG A 50 -8.36 28.53 -35.39
C ARG A 50 -8.13 30.05 -35.49
N ILE A 51 -9.11 30.86 -35.07
CA ILE A 51 -8.97 32.33 -35.03
C ILE A 51 -8.27 32.75 -33.74
N THR A 52 -8.64 32.18 -32.58
CA THR A 52 -7.97 32.49 -31.30
C THR A 52 -6.50 32.03 -31.25
N LEU A 53 -6.12 30.98 -31.98
CA LEU A 53 -4.71 30.59 -32.16
C LEU A 53 -3.88 31.55 -33.03
N ARG A 54 -4.48 32.63 -33.57
CA ARG A 54 -3.80 33.59 -34.46
C ARG A 54 -3.59 34.98 -33.86
N ASP A 55 -4.25 35.29 -32.73
CA ASP A 55 -4.25 36.63 -32.09
C ASP A 55 -3.47 36.64 -30.75
N SER A 56 -2.36 35.91 -30.64
CA SER A 56 -1.53 35.90 -29.41
C SER A 56 -0.04 35.72 -29.67
N SER A 57 0.53 36.62 -30.49
CA SER A 57 1.97 36.93 -30.51
C SER A 57 2.15 38.44 -30.70
N PRO A 58 2.86 39.16 -29.81
CA PRO A 58 3.33 40.51 -30.11
C PRO A 58 4.37 40.46 -31.23
N GLY A 59 4.32 41.43 -32.16
CA GLY A 59 5.43 41.68 -33.08
C GLY A 59 6.57 42.46 -32.40
N LEU A 60 7.56 42.99 -33.11
CA LEU A 60 7.84 42.95 -34.55
C LEU A 60 9.29 43.45 -34.71
N GLU A 61 10.12 42.82 -35.53
CA GLU A 61 11.11 43.57 -36.31
C GLU A 61 11.55 42.77 -37.54
N LYS A 62 11.49 43.41 -38.70
CA LYS A 62 11.88 42.87 -40.01
C LYS A 62 13.03 43.70 -40.56
N ALA A 63 13.97 43.03 -41.22
CA ALA A 63 14.77 43.63 -42.29
C ALA A 63 15.14 42.55 -43.32
N ASP A 64 14.24 42.29 -44.27
CA ASP A 64 14.61 41.59 -45.50
C ASP A 64 15.41 42.54 -46.38
N TRP A 65 16.62 42.15 -46.76
CA TRP A 65 17.36 42.74 -47.89
C TRP A 65 17.88 41.62 -48.77
N LEU A 66 17.35 41.54 -50.00
CA LEU A 66 17.80 40.63 -51.05
C LEU A 66 18.59 41.40 -52.12
N ALA A 67 19.58 40.70 -52.69
CA ALA A 67 20.30 41.03 -53.92
C ALA A 67 21.21 42.28 -53.91
N ALA A 68 22.51 42.04 -53.82
CA ALA A 68 23.50 42.72 -54.66
C ALA A 68 24.54 41.68 -55.11
N ASP A 69 24.86 41.71 -56.40
CA ASP A 69 25.90 40.89 -57.05
C ASP A 69 27.29 41.55 -56.87
N GLU A 70 28.32 40.88 -57.42
CA GLU A 70 29.69 41.31 -57.71
C GLU A 70 30.84 40.77 -56.84
N GLY A 71 31.88 40.31 -57.54
CA GLY A 71 33.11 41.10 -57.46
C GLY A 71 34.36 40.49 -56.85
N ALA A 72 34.83 39.36 -57.38
CA ALA A 72 36.25 39.11 -57.68
C ALA A 72 37.37 39.20 -56.60
N ALA A 73 38.15 38.11 -56.56
CA ALA A 73 39.63 38.07 -56.58
C ALA A 73 40.47 38.11 -55.28
N ARG A 74 41.12 36.94 -55.03
CA ARG A 74 42.52 36.73 -54.53
C ARG A 74 42.75 37.07 -53.03
N THR A 75 43.63 36.40 -52.26
CA THR A 75 44.76 35.50 -52.59
C THR A 75 45.07 34.50 -51.45
N ALA A 76 45.73 33.37 -51.79
CA ALA A 76 46.50 32.38 -50.99
C ALA A 76 46.77 32.65 -49.48
N THR A 77 46.75 31.67 -48.57
CA THR A 77 47.52 30.38 -48.48
C THR A 77 46.86 29.47 -47.40
N ASN A 78 47.18 28.17 -47.15
CA ASN A 78 48.06 27.15 -47.76
C ASN A 78 47.47 25.74 -47.48
N GLU A 79 47.38 24.85 -48.46
CA GLU A 79 48.19 23.61 -48.66
C GLU A 79 47.94 22.36 -47.77
N LYS A 80 47.56 21.27 -48.48
CA LYS A 80 47.91 19.83 -48.27
C LYS A 80 47.23 19.04 -47.13
N ASN A 81 46.81 17.78 -47.32
CA ASN A 81 46.69 16.99 -48.56
C ASN A 81 45.61 15.89 -48.48
N GLU A 82 44.89 15.75 -49.60
CA GLU A 82 44.33 14.57 -50.32
C GLU A 82 43.91 13.27 -49.58
N THR A 83 42.69 12.73 -49.77
CA THR A 83 42.11 11.98 -50.94
C THR A 83 42.90 10.68 -51.26
N THR A 84 42.33 9.50 -51.60
CA THR A 84 41.10 9.18 -52.35
C THR A 84 40.55 7.76 -52.06
N SER A 85 39.30 7.54 -52.45
CA SER A 85 38.51 6.29 -52.46
C SER A 85 38.77 5.38 -53.69
N ILE A 86 38.02 4.25 -53.81
CA ILE A 86 37.37 3.66 -55.03
C ILE A 86 37.49 2.11 -55.22
N TYR A 87 36.32 1.43 -55.08
CA TYR A 87 35.69 0.35 -55.88
C TYR A 87 36.32 -1.06 -56.18
N VAL A 88 35.47 -2.08 -55.92
CA VAL A 88 35.01 -3.21 -56.80
C VAL A 88 35.85 -4.49 -57.06
N ASP A 89 35.31 -5.59 -56.51
CA ASP A 89 34.89 -6.90 -57.08
C ASP A 89 35.76 -7.82 -57.99
N GLN A 90 35.41 -9.12 -57.90
CA GLN A 90 35.67 -10.29 -58.78
C GLN A 90 36.95 -11.16 -58.71
N LEU A 91 36.77 -12.34 -58.09
CA LEU A 91 37.03 -13.72 -58.60
C LEU A 91 38.16 -14.01 -59.62
N THR A 92 39.09 -14.91 -59.25
CA THR A 92 39.31 -16.22 -59.94
C THR A 92 40.27 -17.17 -59.18
N SER A 93 40.47 -18.41 -59.68
CA SER A 93 40.91 -19.61 -58.93
C SER A 93 42.29 -20.18 -59.31
N GLY A 94 42.93 -20.97 -58.43
CA GLY A 94 44.15 -21.75 -58.75
C GLY A 94 44.68 -22.68 -57.64
N GLN A 95 44.63 -24.00 -57.89
CA GLN A 95 45.01 -25.18 -57.08
C GLN A 95 46.46 -25.14 -56.46
N ALA A 96 46.88 -25.97 -55.46
CA ALA A 96 46.59 -27.40 -55.28
C ALA A 96 46.88 -28.07 -53.88
N ARG A 97 46.06 -29.10 -53.58
CA ARG A 97 46.27 -30.38 -52.82
C ARG A 97 46.57 -30.43 -51.29
N LYS A 98 46.07 -31.53 -50.68
CA LYS A 98 45.91 -31.86 -49.23
C LYS A 98 46.97 -32.88 -48.74
N PRO A 99 47.05 -33.17 -47.41
CA PRO A 99 46.26 -34.29 -46.85
C PRO A 99 45.58 -34.04 -45.47
N ARG A 100 44.56 -34.85 -45.16
CA ARG A 100 43.96 -35.12 -43.81
C ARG A 100 44.48 -36.50 -43.34
N PRO A 101 44.36 -36.97 -42.06
CA PRO A 101 43.30 -36.72 -41.06
C PRO A 101 43.87 -36.31 -39.66
N ALA A 102 43.11 -36.00 -38.59
CA ALA A 102 42.11 -36.81 -37.87
C ALA A 102 41.03 -35.97 -37.14
N ALA A 103 39.99 -36.65 -36.63
CA ALA A 103 38.74 -36.03 -36.19
C ALA A 103 38.77 -35.41 -34.77
N ALA A 104 37.99 -34.36 -34.57
CA ALA A 104 37.76 -33.75 -33.26
C ALA A 104 36.92 -34.66 -32.35
N ARG A 105 37.34 -34.83 -31.10
CA ARG A 105 36.52 -35.44 -30.05
C ARG A 105 35.50 -34.42 -29.54
N VAL A 106 34.23 -34.63 -29.87
CA VAL A 106 33.12 -33.92 -29.23
C VAL A 106 33.01 -34.37 -27.78
N VAL A 107 33.21 -33.44 -26.83
CA VAL A 107 32.87 -33.67 -25.42
C VAL A 107 31.46 -33.17 -25.18
N THR A 108 30.50 -34.08 -25.16
CA THR A 108 29.11 -33.80 -24.79
C THR A 108 28.99 -33.59 -23.29
N GLY A 109 29.01 -32.34 -22.84
CA GLY A 109 28.65 -31.97 -21.47
C GLY A 109 27.21 -32.37 -21.18
N ARG A 110 27.00 -33.38 -20.32
CA ARG A 110 25.66 -33.76 -19.85
C ARG A 110 25.12 -32.67 -18.93
N LYS A 111 23.95 -32.11 -19.25
CA LYS A 111 23.16 -31.30 -18.30
C LYS A 111 22.90 -32.14 -17.04
N PRO A 112 23.03 -31.59 -15.83
CA PRO A 112 22.62 -32.29 -14.61
C PRO A 112 21.10 -32.53 -14.66
N VAL A 113 20.69 -33.76 -14.32
CA VAL A 113 19.27 -34.16 -14.35
C VAL A 113 18.56 -33.54 -13.15
N SER A 114 17.58 -32.68 -13.41
CA SER A 114 16.66 -32.14 -12.40
C SER A 114 15.86 -33.29 -11.78
N SER A 115 16.25 -33.76 -10.59
CA SER A 115 15.46 -34.68 -9.77
C SER A 115 14.24 -33.96 -9.18
N ARG A 116 13.13 -33.93 -9.94
CA ARG A 116 11.80 -33.60 -9.39
C ARG A 116 11.31 -34.74 -8.49
N GLY A 117 11.86 -34.81 -7.29
CA GLY A 117 11.38 -35.65 -6.20
C GLY A 117 10.67 -34.78 -5.16
N HIS A 118 9.36 -34.94 -5.01
CA HIS A 118 8.64 -34.41 -3.85
C HIS A 118 9.06 -35.20 -2.61
N THR A 119 10.01 -34.66 -1.85
CA THR A 119 10.17 -35.00 -0.43
C THR A 119 9.62 -33.87 0.42
N SER A 120 8.63 -34.20 1.24
CA SER A 120 8.18 -33.35 2.34
C SER A 120 9.37 -33.03 3.25
N PRO A 121 9.44 -31.82 3.85
CA PRO A 121 10.57 -31.46 4.71
C PRO A 121 10.51 -32.25 6.01
N GLN A 122 11.16 -33.41 6.02
CA GLN A 122 11.54 -34.07 7.26
C GLN A 122 12.49 -33.14 8.00
N ARG A 123 12.04 -32.68 9.17
CA ARG A 123 12.75 -31.79 10.08
C ARG A 123 14.07 -32.47 10.47
N GLN A 124 15.19 -32.09 9.87
CA GLN A 124 16.50 -32.67 10.20
C GLN A 124 16.94 -32.16 11.57
N THR A 125 17.19 -33.09 12.50
CA THR A 125 17.40 -32.83 13.93
C THR A 125 18.86 -32.90 14.36
N ASN A 126 19.78 -32.35 13.56
CA ASN A 126 21.20 -32.21 13.94
C ASN A 126 21.53 -30.71 14.10
N PRO A 127 22.15 -30.27 15.21
CA PRO A 127 22.47 -28.86 15.43
C PRO A 127 23.54 -28.40 14.45
N SER A 128 23.16 -27.62 13.43
CA SER A 128 24.13 -26.97 12.54
C SER A 128 24.81 -25.83 13.27
N TYR A 129 26.15 -25.83 13.26
CA TYR A 129 26.94 -24.71 13.77
C TYR A 129 26.88 -23.55 12.77
N LEU A 130 26.75 -22.32 13.27
CA LEU A 130 26.78 -21.11 12.46
C LEU A 130 28.18 -20.48 12.54
N GLN A 131 28.78 -20.22 11.39
CA GLN A 131 30.06 -19.52 11.27
C GLN A 131 29.84 -18.13 10.68
N PRO A 132 29.88 -17.05 11.49
CA PRO A 132 29.84 -15.68 10.99
C PRO A 132 31.17 -15.34 10.30
N LEU A 133 31.09 -14.83 9.06
CA LEU A 133 32.21 -14.24 8.32
C LEU A 133 31.91 -12.75 8.12
N VAL A 134 32.81 -11.89 8.59
CA VAL A 134 32.70 -10.43 8.51
C VAL A 134 33.66 -9.93 7.43
N PHE A 135 33.11 -9.56 6.28
CA PHE A 135 33.85 -8.93 5.18
C PHE A 135 33.78 -7.41 5.31
N PHE A 136 34.91 -6.73 5.05
CA PHE A 136 34.95 -5.28 5.05
C PHE A 136 35.92 -4.73 4.01
N SER A 137 35.80 -3.44 3.69
CA SER A 137 36.79 -2.67 2.91
C SER A 137 37.00 -1.32 3.57
N SER A 138 38.22 -0.78 3.59
CA SER A 138 38.50 0.51 4.23
C SER A 138 39.70 1.22 3.61
N LEU A 139 39.55 2.49 3.22
CA LEU A 139 40.66 3.38 2.88
C LEU A 139 41.18 4.19 4.06
N THR A 140 40.27 4.58 4.98
CA THR A 140 40.55 5.52 6.09
C THR A 140 40.59 4.87 7.46
N GLY A 141 40.64 3.53 7.53
CA GLY A 141 40.56 2.74 8.78
C GLY A 141 39.21 2.78 9.53
N THR A 142 38.29 3.69 9.22
CA THR A 142 37.00 3.82 9.93
C THR A 142 36.17 2.55 9.86
N THR A 143 36.06 1.94 8.67
CA THR A 143 35.32 0.69 8.46
C THR A 143 36.00 -0.51 9.15
N GLU A 144 37.34 -0.51 9.20
CA GLU A 144 38.12 -1.53 9.92
C GLU A 144 37.88 -1.47 11.44
N GLN A 145 37.77 -0.27 12.02
CA GLN A 145 37.43 -0.12 13.43
C GLN A 145 35.99 -0.60 13.71
N LEU A 146 35.05 -0.32 12.81
CA LEU A 146 33.67 -0.80 12.92
C LEU A 146 33.57 -2.32 12.75
N SER A 147 34.28 -2.93 11.81
CA SER A 147 34.27 -4.39 11.62
C SER A 147 34.82 -5.13 12.85
N LYS A 148 35.86 -4.58 13.51
CA LYS A 148 36.37 -5.07 14.79
C LYS A 148 35.36 -4.92 15.94
N LYS A 149 34.62 -3.82 16.02
CA LYS A 149 33.52 -3.65 17.00
C LYS A 149 32.42 -4.69 16.78
N VAL A 150 31.94 -4.86 15.55
CA VAL A 150 30.91 -5.87 15.18
C VAL A 150 31.39 -7.28 15.51
N ALA A 151 32.65 -7.62 15.18
CA ALA A 151 33.21 -8.93 15.51
C ALA A 151 33.31 -9.17 17.03
N ALA A 152 33.62 -8.16 17.84
CA ALA A 152 33.65 -8.29 19.29
C ALA A 152 32.25 -8.54 19.90
N GLU A 153 31.21 -7.89 19.39
CA GLU A 153 29.81 -8.15 19.82
C GLU A 153 29.36 -9.56 19.43
N LEU A 154 29.71 -10.03 18.22
CA LEU A 154 29.44 -11.40 17.77
C LEU A 154 30.24 -12.45 18.56
N GLU A 155 31.47 -12.16 19.00
CA GLU A 155 32.26 -13.06 19.83
C GLU A 155 31.68 -13.20 21.25
N SER A 156 31.09 -12.12 21.80
CA SER A 156 30.31 -12.17 23.04
C SER A 156 29.08 -13.09 22.91
N LEU A 157 28.37 -13.02 21.77
CA LEU A 157 27.25 -13.91 21.47
C LEU A 157 27.71 -15.38 21.33
N ALA A 158 28.80 -15.65 20.62
CA ALA A 158 29.38 -16.98 20.46
C ALA A 158 29.82 -17.60 21.79
N THR A 159 30.38 -16.79 22.70
CA THR A 159 30.73 -17.22 24.07
C THR A 159 29.49 -17.63 24.88
N THR A 160 28.34 -17.01 24.60
CA THR A 160 27.07 -17.26 25.28
C THR A 160 26.26 -18.40 24.64
N GLN A 161 26.45 -18.68 23.35
CA GLN A 161 25.64 -19.63 22.57
C GLN A 161 26.51 -20.66 21.82
N SER A 162 26.58 -21.88 22.36
CA SER A 162 27.37 -22.99 21.79
C SER A 162 27.18 -23.32 20.29
N PRO A 163 26.02 -23.11 19.62
CA PRO A 163 25.92 -23.34 18.17
C PRO A 163 26.50 -22.22 17.30
N ILE A 164 26.93 -21.07 17.87
CA ILE A 164 27.52 -19.96 17.12
C ILE A 164 29.05 -20.00 17.34
N LEU A 165 29.81 -20.09 16.25
CA LEU A 165 31.27 -20.11 16.27
C LEU A 165 31.83 -18.68 16.32
N LYS A 166 33.09 -18.56 16.76
CA LYS A 166 33.81 -17.28 16.80
C LYS A 166 33.84 -16.63 15.40
N PRO A 167 33.48 -15.35 15.25
CA PRO A 167 33.49 -14.68 13.95
C PRO A 167 34.90 -14.61 13.34
N GLU A 168 34.99 -14.82 12.03
CA GLU A 168 36.21 -14.60 11.24
C GLU A 168 36.07 -13.26 10.49
N VAL A 169 37.14 -12.47 10.43
CA VAL A 169 37.14 -11.13 9.82
C VAL A 169 38.09 -11.10 8.62
N TYR A 170 37.58 -10.66 7.48
CA TYR A 170 38.27 -10.62 6.19
C TYR A 170 38.18 -9.22 5.57
N ASP A 171 39.31 -8.73 5.07
CA ASP A 171 39.37 -7.53 4.24
C ASP A 171 39.25 -7.96 2.76
N LEU A 172 38.28 -7.38 2.05
CA LEU A 172 38.01 -7.63 0.63
C LEU A 172 39.22 -7.36 -0.27
N SER A 173 40.19 -6.56 0.20
CA SER A 173 41.43 -6.21 -0.51
C SER A 173 42.48 -7.33 -0.52
N TYR A 174 42.35 -8.32 0.37
CA TYR A 174 43.36 -9.37 0.60
C TYR A 174 42.84 -10.80 0.44
N ILE A 175 41.60 -10.98 -0.05
CA ILE A 175 41.00 -12.31 -0.32
C ILE A 175 40.80 -12.56 -1.81
N ASP A 176 40.79 -13.83 -2.19
CA ASP A 176 40.32 -14.26 -3.51
C ASP A 176 38.78 -14.29 -3.53
N LEU A 177 38.16 -13.52 -4.42
CA LEU A 177 36.71 -13.39 -4.50
C LEU A 177 36.02 -14.67 -4.99
N ASP A 178 36.68 -15.52 -5.78
CA ASP A 178 36.09 -16.75 -6.33
C ASP A 178 35.81 -17.79 -5.23
N ASP A 179 36.71 -17.86 -4.23
CA ASP A 179 36.62 -18.77 -3.10
C ASP A 179 35.48 -18.43 -2.14
N TYR A 180 35.10 -17.14 -2.03
CA TYR A 180 34.04 -16.70 -1.12
C TYR A 180 32.71 -16.37 -1.81
N PHE A 181 32.71 -15.91 -3.07
CA PHE A 181 31.52 -15.39 -3.75
C PHE A 181 31.04 -16.21 -4.94
N ILE A 182 31.85 -17.15 -5.46
CA ILE A 182 31.40 -18.16 -6.44
C ILE A 182 31.14 -19.50 -5.77
N THR A 183 32.17 -20.14 -5.21
CA THR A 183 32.02 -21.51 -4.68
C THR A 183 31.52 -21.56 -3.23
N GLY A 184 31.69 -20.47 -2.49
CA GLY A 184 31.46 -20.41 -1.05
C GLY A 184 32.54 -21.14 -0.26
N PRO A 185 32.64 -20.91 1.07
CA PRO A 185 33.81 -21.32 1.84
C PRO A 185 33.88 -22.85 1.89
N LYS A 186 35.06 -23.38 1.54
CA LYS A 186 35.30 -24.82 1.38
C LYS A 186 35.12 -25.53 2.73
N THR A 187 33.96 -26.17 2.93
CA THR A 187 33.69 -26.98 4.12
C THR A 187 34.70 -28.12 4.23
N ASN A 188 35.62 -28.01 5.19
CA ASN A 188 36.54 -29.10 5.49
C ASN A 188 35.76 -30.37 5.83
N LYS A 189 36.22 -31.54 5.35
CA LYS A 189 35.49 -32.82 5.47
C LYS A 189 35.23 -33.27 6.92
N SER A 190 35.91 -32.66 7.90
CA SER A 190 35.71 -32.81 9.34
C SER A 190 34.57 -31.95 9.92
N ALA A 191 34.05 -30.97 9.17
CA ALA A 191 33.10 -29.95 9.63
C ALA A 191 31.74 -30.04 8.90
N GLN A 192 31.22 -31.26 8.69
CA GLN A 192 30.04 -31.56 7.86
C GLN A 192 28.70 -30.92 8.31
N ASN A 193 28.67 -30.11 9.37
CA ASN A 193 27.45 -29.46 9.85
C ASN A 193 27.65 -27.95 10.16
N VAL A 194 28.64 -27.29 9.55
CA VAL A 194 28.83 -25.84 9.64
C VAL A 194 28.09 -25.15 8.49
N ARG A 195 27.36 -24.06 8.79
CA ARG A 195 26.73 -23.17 7.81
C ARG A 195 27.26 -21.76 7.97
N TYR A 196 27.81 -21.20 6.89
CA TYR A 196 28.37 -19.86 6.89
C TYR A 196 27.28 -18.78 6.79
N PHE A 197 27.51 -17.67 7.48
CA PHE A 197 26.66 -16.49 7.50
C PHE A 197 27.51 -15.25 7.18
N TYR A 198 27.13 -14.47 6.18
CA TYR A 198 27.96 -13.37 5.68
C TYR A 198 27.48 -12.03 6.22
N LEU A 199 28.40 -11.24 6.79
CA LEU A 199 28.20 -9.83 7.12
C LEU A 199 29.14 -9.01 6.24
N LEU A 200 28.64 -8.00 5.53
CA LEU A 200 29.46 -7.14 4.67
C LEU A 200 29.36 -5.68 5.14
N LEU A 201 30.48 -5.10 5.60
CA LEU A 201 30.58 -3.68 5.93
C LEU A 201 31.22 -2.94 4.76
N ILE A 202 30.39 -2.19 4.02
CA ILE A 202 30.75 -1.60 2.73
C ILE A 202 30.71 -0.06 2.84
N PRO A 203 31.85 0.64 2.76
CA PRO A 203 31.85 2.09 2.66
C PRO A 203 31.40 2.57 1.27
N SER A 204 31.12 3.86 1.13
CA SER A 204 30.91 4.51 -0.18
C SER A 204 31.99 5.53 -0.50
N TYR A 205 32.57 5.42 -1.69
CA TYR A 205 33.66 6.27 -2.19
C TYR A 205 33.35 6.80 -3.60
N ASP A 206 33.66 8.07 -3.87
CA ASP A 206 33.54 8.72 -5.20
C ASP A 206 34.80 8.52 -6.08
N ILE A 207 35.52 7.44 -5.85
CA ILE A 207 36.79 7.12 -6.51
C ILE A 207 36.87 5.63 -6.84
N ASP A 208 37.69 5.28 -7.83
CA ASP A 208 37.94 3.88 -8.17
C ASP A 208 38.69 3.16 -7.04
N THR A 209 38.07 2.09 -6.56
CA THR A 209 38.55 1.27 -5.44
C THR A 209 38.26 -0.21 -5.68
N ILE A 210 38.79 -1.08 -4.83
CA ILE A 210 38.50 -2.53 -4.84
C ILE A 210 37.00 -2.84 -4.81
N LEU A 211 36.16 -1.94 -4.27
CA LEU A 211 34.70 -2.12 -4.28
C LEU A 211 34.11 -2.14 -5.70
N ASN A 212 34.70 -1.42 -6.65
CA ASN A 212 34.24 -1.43 -8.04
C ASN A 212 34.57 -2.76 -8.71
N THR A 213 35.77 -3.31 -8.44
CA THR A 213 36.14 -4.67 -8.85
C THR A 213 35.26 -5.74 -8.20
N PHE A 214 34.93 -5.59 -6.92
CA PHE A 214 34.04 -6.49 -6.20
C PHE A 214 32.61 -6.45 -6.74
N LEU A 215 32.06 -5.26 -7.01
CA LEU A 215 30.73 -5.10 -7.61
C LEU A 215 30.65 -5.71 -9.02
N ALA A 216 31.67 -5.49 -9.85
CA ALA A 216 31.78 -6.12 -11.16
C ALA A 216 31.84 -7.66 -11.05
N HIS A 217 32.63 -8.20 -10.11
CA HIS A 217 32.71 -9.64 -9.85
C HIS A 217 31.36 -10.26 -9.48
N LEU A 218 30.55 -9.59 -8.64
CA LEU A 218 29.22 -10.06 -8.26
C LEU A 218 28.20 -10.01 -9.43
N ASP A 219 28.29 -9.01 -10.31
CA ASP A 219 27.47 -8.88 -11.52
C ASP A 219 27.84 -9.95 -12.56
N GLU A 220 29.13 -10.09 -12.86
CA GLU A 220 29.67 -11.14 -13.74
C GLU A 220 29.28 -12.54 -13.24
N THR A 221 29.46 -12.82 -11.94
CA THR A 221 29.09 -14.12 -11.33
C THR A 221 27.60 -14.45 -11.49
N HIS A 222 26.71 -13.45 -11.45
CA HIS A 222 25.27 -13.68 -11.63
C HIS A 222 24.88 -13.90 -13.09
N ASN A 223 25.57 -13.26 -14.04
CA ASN A 223 25.26 -13.33 -15.47
C ASN A 223 26.07 -14.40 -16.23
N ASP A 224 27.10 -15.01 -15.62
CA ASP A 224 27.86 -16.09 -16.23
C ASP A 224 27.03 -17.37 -16.36
N PHE A 225 26.66 -17.70 -17.60
CA PHE A 225 25.90 -18.90 -17.97
C PHE A 225 26.53 -20.24 -17.55
N ARG A 226 27.80 -20.25 -17.12
CA ARG A 226 28.53 -21.43 -16.65
C ARG A 226 28.28 -21.73 -15.16
N ILE A 227 27.80 -20.74 -14.39
CA ILE A 227 27.61 -20.79 -12.93
C ILE A 227 26.08 -20.90 -12.64
N ASP A 228 25.68 -21.46 -11.49
CA ASP A 228 24.27 -21.38 -11.07
C ASP A 228 23.94 -19.92 -10.75
N THR A 229 22.79 -19.41 -11.20
CA THR A 229 22.37 -18.00 -11.04
C THR A 229 22.25 -17.57 -9.57
N ALA A 230 22.20 -18.53 -8.66
CA ALA A 230 22.32 -18.32 -7.22
C ALA A 230 23.31 -19.32 -6.59
N PRO A 231 24.63 -19.10 -6.73
CA PRO A 231 25.65 -20.09 -6.35
C PRO A 231 25.86 -20.10 -4.82
N LEU A 232 25.63 -18.97 -4.16
CA LEU A 232 25.67 -18.82 -2.69
C LEU A 232 24.36 -19.26 -2.01
N ALA A 233 23.51 -20.03 -2.69
CA ALA A 233 22.28 -20.58 -2.12
C ALA A 233 22.51 -21.56 -0.95
N SER A 234 23.75 -22.01 -0.70
CA SER A 234 24.15 -22.85 0.44
C SER A 234 24.17 -22.12 1.78
N LEU A 235 24.39 -20.79 1.79
CA LEU A 235 24.59 -19.99 3.01
C LEU A 235 23.42 -20.07 4.00
N ALA A 236 23.70 -19.80 5.28
CA ALA A 236 22.69 -19.60 6.32
C ALA A 236 21.85 -18.35 6.02
N GLY A 237 22.53 -17.27 5.68
CA GLY A 237 22.00 -16.00 5.20
C GLY A 237 23.13 -14.99 5.02
N TYR A 238 22.77 -13.79 4.57
CA TYR A 238 23.70 -12.66 4.48
C TYR A 238 23.05 -11.37 4.98
N THR A 239 23.85 -10.38 5.37
CA THR A 239 23.41 -9.00 5.59
C THR A 239 24.53 -8.02 5.22
N VAL A 240 24.17 -6.76 4.98
CA VAL A 240 25.07 -5.70 4.55
C VAL A 240 24.83 -4.48 5.43
N PHE A 241 25.90 -3.76 5.75
CA PHE A 241 25.90 -2.47 6.42
C PHE A 241 26.67 -1.46 5.57
N GLY A 242 25.97 -0.40 5.14
CA GLY A 242 26.55 0.71 4.39
C GLY A 242 27.09 1.80 5.31
N ILE A 243 28.26 2.34 4.95
CA ILE A 243 28.91 3.44 5.67
C ILE A 243 29.13 4.59 4.67
N GLY A 244 28.54 5.75 4.93
CA GLY A 244 28.66 6.91 4.04
C GLY A 244 28.67 8.24 4.79
N ASP A 245 29.03 9.31 4.09
CA ASP A 245 28.79 10.69 4.50
C ASP A 245 27.57 11.20 3.73
N ARG A 246 26.63 11.89 4.38
CA ARG A 246 25.47 12.49 3.71
C ARG A 246 25.75 13.83 3.03
N GLU A 247 26.70 14.59 3.56
CA GLU A 247 26.97 15.96 3.11
C GLU A 247 28.02 16.01 1.99
N GLY A 248 28.77 14.92 1.79
CA GLY A 248 29.86 14.85 0.82
C GLY A 248 29.44 14.73 -0.65
N TRP A 249 28.14 14.70 -0.96
CA TRP A 249 27.64 14.29 -2.28
C TRP A 249 26.61 15.26 -2.89
N PRO A 250 26.55 15.38 -4.23
CA PRO A 250 25.55 16.23 -4.90
C PRO A 250 24.09 15.81 -4.68
N THR A 251 23.83 14.51 -4.49
CA THR A 251 22.52 13.94 -4.12
C THR A 251 22.70 12.72 -3.22
N GLU A 252 21.79 12.50 -2.25
CA GLU A 252 21.84 11.35 -1.32
C GLU A 252 21.84 10.02 -2.10
N GLU A 253 21.00 9.91 -3.13
CA GLU A 253 20.84 8.72 -4.00
C GLU A 253 22.12 8.26 -4.72
N ARG A 254 23.02 9.18 -5.07
CA ARG A 254 24.27 8.82 -5.79
C ARG A 254 25.39 8.36 -4.87
N GLY A 255 25.35 8.78 -3.61
CA GLY A 255 26.54 8.80 -2.77
C GLY A 255 26.40 8.19 -1.38
N PHE A 256 25.25 8.36 -0.74
CA PHE A 256 25.06 7.87 0.61
C PHE A 256 24.82 6.36 0.60
N CYS A 257 25.87 5.59 0.94
CA CYS A 257 25.85 4.13 1.02
C CYS A 257 25.51 3.40 -0.31
N SER A 258 25.67 4.06 -1.46
CA SER A 258 25.25 3.54 -2.79
C SER A 258 25.89 2.19 -3.13
N GLN A 259 27.21 2.06 -2.95
CA GLN A 259 27.94 0.79 -3.17
C GLN A 259 27.41 -0.35 -2.27
N ALA A 260 26.97 -0.05 -1.05
CA ALA A 260 26.40 -1.05 -0.14
C ALA A 260 25.00 -1.52 -0.59
N VAL A 261 24.18 -0.62 -1.16
CA VAL A 261 22.88 -0.94 -1.79
C VAL A 261 23.08 -1.89 -2.98
N GLU A 262 24.12 -1.68 -3.78
CA GLU A 262 24.44 -2.56 -4.91
C GLU A 262 24.96 -3.93 -4.48
N VAL A 263 25.87 -4.01 -3.50
CA VAL A 263 26.30 -5.28 -2.91
C VAL A 263 25.10 -6.06 -2.36
N ASP A 264 24.19 -5.40 -1.64
CA ASP A 264 22.97 -6.02 -1.12
C ASP A 264 22.01 -6.49 -2.23
N ARG A 265 21.92 -5.77 -3.35
CA ARG A 265 21.16 -6.18 -4.55
C ARG A 265 21.73 -7.46 -5.18
N TRP A 266 23.05 -7.55 -5.33
CA TRP A 266 23.71 -8.72 -5.91
C TRP A 266 23.68 -9.92 -4.97
N MET A 267 24.01 -9.75 -3.70
CA MET A 267 23.92 -10.80 -2.69
C MET A 267 22.49 -11.35 -2.54
N ALA A 268 21.45 -10.51 -2.71
CA ALA A 268 20.06 -10.97 -2.75
C ALA A 268 19.79 -11.94 -3.93
N LYS A 269 20.43 -11.74 -5.08
CA LYS A 269 20.33 -12.65 -6.23
C LYS A 269 21.11 -13.94 -5.97
N LEU A 270 22.40 -13.80 -5.65
CA LEU A 270 23.35 -14.92 -5.50
C LEU A 270 22.96 -15.91 -4.38
N THR A 271 22.23 -15.46 -3.34
CA THR A 271 21.83 -16.29 -2.19
C THR A 271 20.40 -16.84 -2.26
N ARG A 272 19.67 -16.67 -3.37
CA ARG A 272 18.19 -16.89 -3.46
C ARG A 272 17.40 -16.10 -2.41
N ARG A 273 17.72 -14.82 -2.26
CA ARG A 273 17.05 -13.85 -1.36
C ARG A 273 17.10 -14.24 0.12
N LYS A 274 18.14 -14.95 0.56
CA LYS A 274 18.41 -15.28 1.98
C LYS A 274 18.99 -14.10 2.76
N ARG A 275 18.39 -12.91 2.61
CA ARG A 275 18.76 -11.73 3.38
C ARG A 275 18.28 -11.89 4.82
N ALA A 276 19.25 -11.94 5.73
CA ALA A 276 19.06 -12.26 7.13
C ALA A 276 18.75 -11.06 8.00
N TYR A 277 19.22 -9.88 7.62
CA TYR A 277 18.81 -8.65 8.26
C TYR A 277 18.75 -7.54 7.21
N PRO A 278 17.84 -6.55 7.33
CA PRO A 278 17.77 -5.44 6.38
C PRO A 278 19.11 -4.72 6.23
N LEU A 279 19.27 -4.03 5.11
CA LEU A 279 20.45 -3.21 4.86
C LEU A 279 20.54 -2.13 5.94
N GLY A 280 21.63 -2.14 6.71
CA GLY A 280 21.97 -1.04 7.60
C GLY A 280 22.59 0.10 6.83
N LEU A 281 22.32 1.34 7.22
CA LEU A 281 22.87 2.55 6.62
C LEU A 281 23.32 3.47 7.76
N GLY A 282 24.61 3.76 7.85
CA GLY A 282 25.19 4.62 8.89
C GLY A 282 25.86 5.85 8.27
N ASP A 283 25.54 7.03 8.81
CA ASP A 283 26.18 8.30 8.47
C ASP A 283 27.34 8.60 9.42
N VAL A 284 28.54 8.67 8.86
CA VAL A 284 29.83 8.85 9.56
C VAL A 284 29.82 10.08 10.46
N LYS A 285 29.09 11.14 10.10
CA LYS A 285 29.05 12.40 10.87
C LYS A 285 28.00 12.43 11.97
N SER A 286 26.85 11.77 11.78
CA SER A 286 25.69 11.98 12.65
C SER A 286 25.31 10.79 13.53
N ASN A 287 25.29 9.55 13.01
CA ASN A 287 24.66 8.43 13.71
C ASN A 287 25.38 7.07 13.59
N ILE A 288 26.57 7.01 12.97
CA ILE A 288 27.26 5.75 12.65
C ILE A 288 27.37 4.76 13.82
N GLU A 289 27.71 5.21 15.03
CA GLU A 289 27.85 4.32 16.19
C GLU A 289 26.51 3.75 16.67
N GLN A 290 25.45 4.57 16.68
CA GLN A 290 24.12 4.12 17.05
C GLN A 290 23.57 3.14 16.01
N ALA A 291 23.62 3.51 14.73
CA ALA A 291 23.13 2.69 13.62
C ALA A 291 23.88 1.35 13.51
N THR A 292 25.19 1.33 13.75
CA THR A 292 25.97 0.08 13.77
C THR A 292 25.55 -0.83 14.91
N LYS A 293 25.33 -0.27 16.11
CA LYS A 293 24.92 -1.03 17.30
C LYS A 293 23.50 -1.59 17.18
N GLU A 294 22.57 -0.77 16.71
CA GLU A 294 21.19 -1.14 16.39
C GLU A 294 21.15 -2.32 15.40
N TRP A 295 21.83 -2.16 14.25
CA TRP A 295 21.96 -3.21 13.24
C TRP A 295 22.62 -4.49 13.78
N THR A 296 23.71 -4.37 14.54
CA THR A 296 24.44 -5.54 15.09
C THR A 296 23.60 -6.29 16.11
N GLY A 297 22.87 -5.59 16.98
CA GLY A 297 21.91 -6.20 17.90
C GLY A 297 20.83 -7.00 17.16
N GLY A 298 20.25 -6.42 16.11
CA GLY A 298 19.29 -7.11 15.25
C GLY A 298 19.85 -8.33 14.52
N VAL A 299 21.14 -8.29 14.11
CA VAL A 299 21.83 -9.45 13.52
C VAL A 299 22.10 -10.55 14.57
N CYS A 300 22.47 -10.19 15.79
CA CYS A 300 22.63 -11.13 16.90
C CYS A 300 21.33 -11.89 17.19
N ASP A 301 20.18 -11.19 17.24
CA ASP A 301 18.85 -11.79 17.38
C ASP A 301 18.55 -12.77 16.23
N VAL A 302 18.95 -12.44 14.99
CA VAL A 302 18.77 -13.32 13.83
C VAL A 302 19.63 -14.58 13.94
N LEU A 303 20.88 -14.45 14.38
CA LEU A 303 21.78 -15.59 14.55
C LEU A 303 21.29 -16.53 15.66
N GLN A 304 20.76 -15.99 16.76
CA GLN A 304 20.08 -16.76 17.79
C GLN A 304 18.81 -17.44 17.27
N GLU A 305 17.98 -16.73 16.51
CA GLU A 305 16.77 -17.31 15.90
C GLU A 305 17.12 -18.42 14.89
N LEU A 306 18.17 -18.23 14.09
CA LEU A 306 18.69 -19.22 13.15
C LEU A 306 19.26 -20.45 13.84
N SER A 307 19.95 -20.31 14.97
CA SER A 307 20.56 -21.42 15.69
C SER A 307 19.50 -22.35 16.30
N VAL A 308 18.35 -21.80 16.70
CA VAL A 308 17.20 -22.56 17.26
C VAL A 308 16.29 -23.12 16.17
N SER A 309 16.03 -22.37 15.10
CA SER A 309 15.06 -22.74 14.05
C SER A 309 15.66 -23.48 12.86
N GLY A 310 16.97 -23.39 12.65
CA GLY A 310 17.68 -23.90 11.47
C GLY A 310 17.38 -23.19 10.15
N THR A 311 16.47 -22.20 10.13
CA THR A 311 15.96 -21.56 8.91
C THR A 311 15.72 -20.07 9.14
N LEU A 312 15.77 -19.27 8.07
CA LEU A 312 15.58 -17.82 8.15
C LEU A 312 14.11 -17.39 8.33
N GLY A 313 13.26 -18.32 8.80
CA GLY A 313 11.80 -18.23 8.82
C GLY A 313 11.13 -18.68 7.52
N ASP A 314 9.80 -18.85 7.58
CA ASP A 314 8.95 -19.04 6.40
C ASP A 314 8.95 -17.73 5.58
N GLY A 315 9.83 -17.62 4.58
CA GLY A 315 9.79 -16.52 3.61
C GLY A 315 8.43 -16.45 2.90
N VAL A 316 7.98 -15.24 2.52
CA VAL A 316 6.63 -15.01 1.98
C VAL A 316 6.32 -15.93 0.79
N PRO A 317 5.35 -16.86 0.90
CA PRO A 317 4.90 -17.64 -0.25
C PRO A 317 4.26 -16.69 -1.27
N GLY A 318 4.98 -16.41 -2.36
CA GLY A 318 4.59 -15.41 -3.36
C GLY A 318 5.71 -14.46 -3.79
N SER A 319 6.74 -14.21 -2.97
CA SER A 319 7.89 -13.34 -3.36
C SER A 319 8.91 -14.05 -4.27
N GLY A 320 8.45 -15.05 -5.02
CA GLY A 320 9.24 -15.99 -5.81
C GLY A 320 8.47 -16.56 -7.01
N ALA A 321 7.36 -15.95 -7.42
CA ALA A 321 6.90 -16.09 -8.79
C ALA A 321 7.80 -15.25 -9.70
N ALA A 322 8.22 -15.80 -10.84
CA ALA A 322 9.15 -15.16 -11.79
C ALA A 322 8.48 -14.04 -12.63
N VAL A 323 7.60 -13.24 -12.01
CA VAL A 323 6.78 -12.21 -12.68
C VAL A 323 6.92 -10.83 -12.01
N GLU A 324 7.54 -10.74 -10.81
CA GLU A 324 7.76 -9.48 -10.09
C GLU A 324 9.25 -9.09 -9.97
N SER A 325 10.13 -9.64 -10.82
CA SER A 325 11.55 -9.23 -10.85
C SER A 325 12.27 -9.36 -12.19
N ASP A 326 11.56 -9.75 -13.25
CA ASP A 326 12.04 -9.49 -14.61
C ASP A 326 11.71 -8.02 -14.95
N GLN A 327 12.39 -7.46 -15.94
CA GLN A 327 12.12 -6.09 -16.39
C GLN A 327 10.63 -5.96 -16.75
N GLU A 328 10.00 -4.85 -16.37
CA GLU A 328 8.73 -4.46 -16.97
C GLU A 328 8.99 -4.16 -18.45
N ASP A 329 8.87 -5.17 -19.31
CA ASP A 329 8.71 -4.99 -20.75
C ASP A 329 7.57 -4.00 -20.97
N GLU A 330 7.87 -2.93 -21.70
CA GLU A 330 7.00 -1.77 -21.88
C GLU A 330 5.63 -2.14 -22.46
N PRO A 331 4.51 -1.81 -21.79
CA PRO A 331 3.30 -1.46 -22.49
C PRO A 331 3.42 -0.01 -22.94
N ASP A 332 3.95 0.19 -24.15
CA ASP A 332 3.89 1.47 -24.84
C ASP A 332 2.44 1.99 -24.88
N ALA A 333 2.28 3.30 -24.72
CA ALA A 333 1.00 3.96 -24.52
C ALA A 333 0.84 5.14 -25.48
N GLY A 334 0.69 4.87 -26.78
CA GLY A 334 0.22 5.88 -27.71
C GLY A 334 0.14 5.51 -29.20
N TYR A 335 -1.10 5.45 -29.70
CA TYR A 335 -1.55 5.73 -31.08
C TYR A 335 -1.56 4.63 -32.15
N ASP A 336 -2.78 4.36 -32.62
CA ASP A 336 -3.24 4.00 -33.98
C ASP A 336 -2.29 3.25 -34.92
N ASN A 337 -2.71 2.04 -35.33
CA ASN A 337 -3.28 1.86 -36.66
C ASN A 337 -4.29 0.69 -36.66
N ASP A 338 -5.33 0.83 -37.48
CA ASP A 338 -6.14 -0.29 -37.93
C ASP A 338 -5.28 -1.23 -38.79
N ASP A 339 -5.38 -2.54 -38.58
CA ASP A 339 -5.29 -3.51 -39.69
C ASP A 339 -6.00 -4.82 -39.34
N ASP A 340 -6.56 -5.46 -40.36
CA ASP A 340 -7.68 -6.40 -40.28
C ASP A 340 -7.25 -7.87 -40.53
N PHE A 341 -8.16 -8.83 -40.33
CA PHE A 341 -8.08 -10.29 -40.65
C PHE A 341 -7.16 -11.20 -39.77
N PRO A 342 -7.48 -12.53 -39.65
CA PRO A 342 -8.80 -13.10 -39.40
C PRO A 342 -8.81 -14.30 -38.41
N ASP A 343 -10.00 -14.81 -38.14
CA ASP A 343 -10.29 -16.04 -37.36
C ASP A 343 -9.46 -17.28 -37.78
N SER A 344 -8.92 -17.99 -36.77
CA SER A 344 -8.61 -19.42 -36.86
C SER A 344 -8.82 -20.13 -35.52
N GLY A 345 -10.07 -20.14 -35.05
CA GLY A 345 -10.43 -20.73 -33.77
C GLY A 345 -10.16 -22.23 -33.66
N ARG A 346 -9.94 -22.70 -32.42
CA ARG A 346 -10.48 -24.01 -31.98
C ARG A 346 -10.67 -24.12 -30.47
N ASN A 347 -11.92 -23.91 -30.08
CA ASN A 347 -12.49 -24.31 -28.79
C ASN A 347 -12.08 -25.73 -28.35
N LYS A 348 -11.46 -25.89 -27.16
CA LYS A 348 -11.63 -27.11 -26.32
C LYS A 348 -11.10 -27.03 -24.87
N ARG A 349 -11.76 -26.26 -23.99
CA ARG A 349 -12.05 -26.67 -22.58
C ARG A 349 -12.92 -25.64 -21.83
N ARG A 350 -14.25 -25.71 -22.02
CA ARG A 350 -15.23 -25.02 -21.16
C ARG A 350 -16.21 -26.01 -20.54
N LYS A 351 -15.81 -26.58 -19.38
CA LYS A 351 -16.70 -27.17 -18.36
C LYS A 351 -15.84 -27.64 -17.17
N LEU A 352 -15.86 -26.91 -16.07
CA LEU A 352 -16.45 -27.36 -14.79
C LEU A 352 -16.08 -26.36 -13.67
N ALA A 353 -17.06 -25.56 -13.21
CA ALA A 353 -17.13 -24.91 -11.88
C ALA A 353 -18.25 -23.85 -11.89
N ASN A 354 -19.51 -24.28 -12.04
CA ASN A 354 -20.62 -23.42 -11.60
C ASN A 354 -20.62 -23.44 -10.07
N THR A 355 -20.57 -22.26 -9.46
CA THR A 355 -20.76 -22.09 -8.03
C THR A 355 -22.19 -22.44 -7.65
N THR A 356 -22.37 -23.46 -6.82
CA THR A 356 -23.69 -23.81 -6.28
C THR A 356 -24.11 -22.79 -5.23
N ASP A 357 -25.27 -22.20 -5.44
CA ASP A 357 -25.94 -21.31 -4.48
C ASP A 357 -26.41 -22.11 -3.25
N VAL A 358 -26.42 -21.48 -2.07
CA VAL A 358 -26.73 -22.15 -0.79
C VAL A 358 -27.87 -21.40 -0.06
N GLU A 359 -28.95 -21.13 -0.78
CA GLU A 359 -30.24 -20.69 -0.23
C GLU A 359 -31.44 -21.44 -0.83
N ASP A 360 -31.34 -22.77 -1.03
CA ASP A 360 -32.53 -23.60 -1.27
C ASP A 360 -32.45 -24.99 -0.60
N VAL A 361 -33.17 -25.14 0.52
CA VAL A 361 -33.43 -26.43 1.18
C VAL A 361 -34.93 -26.75 1.07
N GLY A 362 -35.44 -26.75 -0.17
CA GLY A 362 -36.77 -27.25 -0.54
C GLY A 362 -36.80 -28.78 -0.71
N GLY A 363 -36.79 -29.53 0.39
CA GLY A 363 -36.83 -30.99 0.35
C GLY A 363 -38.16 -31.55 -0.17
N LYS A 364 -38.11 -32.43 -1.19
CA LYS A 364 -39.28 -33.20 -1.66
C LYS A 364 -39.51 -34.45 -0.79
N SER A 365 -40.46 -34.40 0.12
CA SER A 365 -41.07 -35.58 0.76
C SER A 365 -42.57 -35.38 1.00
N ALA A 366 -43.32 -36.47 1.00
CA ALA A 366 -44.79 -36.49 1.08
C ALA A 366 -45.33 -35.92 2.42
N PRO A 367 -46.59 -35.44 2.46
CA PRO A 367 -47.12 -34.76 3.64
C PRO A 367 -47.34 -35.73 4.80
N VAL A 368 -46.56 -35.56 5.87
CA VAL A 368 -46.83 -36.18 7.17
C VAL A 368 -47.84 -35.29 7.90
N ALA A 369 -49.05 -35.82 8.16
CA ALA A 369 -50.04 -35.13 8.96
C ALA A 369 -49.55 -35.03 10.42
N ILE A 370 -49.47 -33.80 10.95
CA ILE A 370 -49.15 -33.54 12.35
C ILE A 370 -50.48 -33.38 13.10
N ASP A 371 -50.81 -34.36 13.92
CA ASP A 371 -51.91 -34.32 14.89
C ASP A 371 -51.56 -33.31 16.00
N PHE A 372 -52.41 -32.31 16.19
CA PHE A 372 -52.23 -31.23 17.17
C PHE A 372 -52.60 -31.62 18.62
N THR A 373 -52.84 -32.90 18.91
CA THR A 373 -53.35 -33.35 20.22
C THR A 373 -52.45 -34.34 20.98
N LYS A 374 -51.24 -33.91 21.36
CA LYS A 374 -50.54 -34.39 22.57
C LYS A 374 -49.43 -33.43 23.03
N TYR A 375 -49.63 -32.83 24.21
CA TYR A 375 -48.53 -32.20 24.95
C TYR A 375 -47.57 -33.28 25.45
N SER A 376 -46.38 -33.37 24.87
CA SER A 376 -45.28 -34.14 25.44
C SER A 376 -44.41 -33.25 26.32
N THR A 377 -44.20 -33.70 27.55
CA THR A 377 -43.46 -32.97 28.60
C THR A 377 -42.00 -32.71 28.25
N THR A 378 -41.51 -31.59 28.76
CA THR A 378 -40.15 -31.04 28.66
C THR A 378 -39.04 -32.09 28.81
N SER A 379 -38.21 -32.25 27.78
CA SER A 379 -36.89 -32.87 27.89
C SER A 379 -35.81 -31.79 27.85
N THR A 380 -35.00 -31.71 28.90
CA THR A 380 -33.92 -30.73 29.06
C THR A 380 -32.84 -30.99 28.01
N SER A 381 -32.78 -30.18 26.96
CA SER A 381 -31.75 -30.31 25.92
C SER A 381 -30.40 -29.77 26.43
N ALA A 382 -29.35 -30.56 26.25
CA ALA A 382 -27.98 -30.11 26.49
C ALA A 382 -27.65 -28.89 25.60
N PRO A 383 -26.80 -27.95 26.06
CA PRO A 383 -26.47 -26.76 25.29
C PRO A 383 -25.80 -27.15 23.97
N VAL A 384 -26.41 -26.75 22.85
CA VAL A 384 -25.84 -26.94 21.51
C VAL A 384 -24.51 -26.16 21.44
N PRO A 385 -23.39 -26.81 21.09
CA PRO A 385 -22.10 -26.12 21.02
C PRO A 385 -22.14 -25.01 19.97
N LEU A 386 -21.79 -23.79 20.40
CA LEU A 386 -21.76 -22.62 19.52
C LEU A 386 -20.74 -22.84 18.40
N LYS A 387 -21.14 -22.52 17.16
CA LYS A 387 -20.29 -22.73 15.98
C LYS A 387 -19.20 -21.66 15.93
N ALA A 388 -18.02 -22.04 15.42
CA ALA A 388 -16.98 -21.09 15.03
C ALA A 388 -17.48 -20.15 13.91
N MET A 389 -17.07 -18.88 13.93
CA MET A 389 -17.47 -17.90 12.91
C MET A 389 -16.81 -18.16 11.55
N VAL A 390 -15.53 -18.52 11.56
CA VAL A 390 -14.73 -18.89 10.38
C VAL A 390 -13.97 -20.19 10.68
N PRO A 391 -14.61 -21.38 10.52
CA PRO A 391 -13.95 -22.68 10.66
C PRO A 391 -12.76 -22.82 9.70
N ARG A 392 -11.70 -23.55 10.08
CA ARG A 392 -10.46 -23.67 9.28
C ARG A 392 -10.69 -24.31 7.90
N GLU A 393 -11.71 -25.16 7.82
CA GLU A 393 -12.15 -25.92 6.65
C GLU A 393 -13.08 -25.09 5.75
N SER A 394 -13.50 -23.90 6.18
CA SER A 394 -14.46 -23.09 5.43
C SER A 394 -13.84 -22.43 4.18
N PRO A 395 -14.61 -22.26 3.08
CA PRO A 395 -14.17 -21.49 1.92
C PRO A 395 -13.76 -20.06 2.28
N THR A 396 -14.43 -19.45 3.26
CA THR A 396 -14.06 -18.15 3.84
C THR A 396 -12.65 -18.19 4.42
N HIS A 397 -12.32 -19.15 5.30
CA HIS A 397 -10.97 -19.26 5.87
C HIS A 397 -9.90 -19.35 4.78
N ALA A 398 -10.09 -20.23 3.78
CA ALA A 398 -9.16 -20.37 2.66
C ALA A 398 -9.00 -19.06 1.85
N ALA A 399 -10.11 -18.37 1.54
CA ALA A 399 -10.08 -17.09 0.83
C ALA A 399 -9.40 -15.98 1.64
N LEU A 400 -9.64 -15.91 2.95
CA LEU A 400 -9.02 -14.95 3.85
C LEU A 400 -7.51 -15.19 3.98
N THR A 401 -7.08 -16.43 4.20
CA THR A 401 -5.67 -16.82 4.25
C THR A 401 -4.95 -16.49 2.94
N LYS A 402 -5.56 -16.79 1.78
CA LYS A 402 -5.02 -16.42 0.45
C LYS A 402 -4.85 -14.90 0.29
N GLN A 403 -5.69 -14.09 0.94
CA GLN A 403 -5.60 -12.62 0.96
C GLN A 403 -4.63 -12.07 2.02
N GLY A 404 -3.82 -12.93 2.65
CA GLY A 404 -2.73 -12.59 3.56
C GLY A 404 -3.13 -12.48 5.04
N TYR A 405 -4.35 -12.87 5.43
CA TYR A 405 -4.83 -12.79 6.80
C TYR A 405 -4.24 -13.92 7.64
N THR A 406 -3.89 -13.61 8.88
CA THR A 406 -3.79 -14.63 9.94
C THR A 406 -5.12 -14.59 10.69
N ILE A 407 -5.86 -15.69 10.64
CA ILE A 407 -7.08 -15.87 11.44
C ILE A 407 -6.65 -16.21 12.87
N VAL A 408 -7.29 -15.59 13.84
CA VAL A 408 -6.99 -15.74 15.27
C VAL A 408 -8.26 -16.26 15.95
N GLY A 409 -8.14 -17.35 16.71
CA GLY A 409 -9.28 -18.05 17.28
C GLY A 409 -10.24 -18.56 16.18
N THR A 410 -11.53 -18.32 16.41
CA THR A 410 -12.66 -18.73 15.58
C THR A 410 -13.31 -17.57 14.83
N HIS A 411 -13.04 -16.31 15.23
CA HIS A 411 -13.78 -15.13 14.74
C HIS A 411 -12.96 -13.86 14.55
N SER A 412 -11.67 -13.85 14.90
CA SER A 412 -10.80 -12.67 14.82
C SER A 412 -9.74 -12.81 13.72
N GLY A 413 -9.02 -11.73 13.41
CA GLY A 413 -7.90 -11.83 12.47
C GLY A 413 -7.03 -10.58 12.38
N VAL A 414 -5.78 -10.78 11.96
CA VAL A 414 -4.76 -9.74 11.82
C VAL A 414 -4.12 -9.78 10.43
N LYS A 415 -3.79 -8.60 9.89
CA LYS A 415 -3.10 -8.45 8.60
C LYS A 415 -2.12 -7.28 8.67
N ILE A 416 -1.04 -7.37 7.89
CA ILE A 416 -0.12 -6.26 7.69
C ILE A 416 -0.73 -5.25 6.71
N CYS A 417 -0.82 -3.98 7.11
CA CYS A 417 -1.41 -2.94 6.26
C CYS A 417 -0.53 -2.69 5.02
N ARG A 418 -1.14 -2.24 3.91
CA ARG A 418 -0.40 -1.81 2.71
C ARG A 418 0.61 -0.72 3.06
N TRP A 419 0.21 0.24 3.90
CA TRP A 419 1.07 1.35 4.30
C TRP A 419 2.19 0.94 5.24
N THR A 420 2.02 -0.08 6.08
CA THR A 420 3.12 -0.68 6.88
C THR A 420 4.23 -1.17 5.96
N LYS A 421 3.90 -1.86 4.85
CA LYS A 421 4.88 -2.32 3.85
C LYS A 421 5.57 -1.19 3.06
N SER A 422 4.95 -0.01 2.99
CA SER A 422 5.50 1.16 2.30
C SER A 422 6.40 1.95 3.25
N ALA A 423 5.91 2.24 4.46
CA ALA A 423 6.66 2.88 5.54
C ALA A 423 7.91 2.10 5.94
N LEU A 424 7.86 0.76 6.03
CA LEU A 424 9.04 -0.09 6.27
C LEU A 424 10.16 0.12 5.23
N ARG A 425 9.82 0.61 4.03
CA ARG A 425 10.78 0.89 2.94
C ARG A 425 11.12 2.37 2.75
N GLY A 426 10.65 3.26 3.63
CA GLY A 426 10.78 4.71 3.42
C GLY A 426 9.93 5.24 2.25
N ARG A 427 8.93 4.49 1.76
CA ARG A 427 8.14 4.81 0.54
C ARG A 427 6.77 5.42 0.88
N GLY A 428 6.72 6.29 1.87
CA GLY A 428 5.49 6.96 2.32
C GLY A 428 4.69 6.18 3.37
N SER A 429 4.18 6.93 4.34
CA SER A 429 3.22 6.47 5.35
C SER A 429 1.76 6.71 4.93
N CYS A 430 0.81 6.13 5.67
CA CYS A 430 -0.62 6.43 5.53
C CYS A 430 -0.92 7.88 5.95
N TYR A 431 -1.99 8.48 5.41
CA TYR A 431 -2.49 9.81 5.79
C TYR A 431 -2.65 10.04 7.31
N LYS A 432 -2.85 8.95 8.07
CA LYS A 432 -2.91 8.95 9.54
C LYS A 432 -1.62 9.41 10.22
N ASN A 433 -0.47 9.32 9.53
CA ASN A 433 0.79 9.91 9.96
C ASN A 433 0.69 11.45 9.97
N SER A 434 0.25 12.04 8.86
CA SER A 434 0.04 13.49 8.70
C SER A 434 -1.01 14.03 9.67
N PHE A 435 -2.13 13.31 9.86
CA PHE A 435 -3.25 13.81 10.66
C PHE A 435 -3.04 13.65 12.18
N TYR A 436 -2.43 12.55 12.63
CA TYR A 436 -2.40 12.16 14.05
C TYR A 436 -1.03 11.65 14.55
N GLY A 437 0.02 11.69 13.74
CA GLY A 437 1.35 11.17 14.09
C GLY A 437 1.44 9.65 14.14
N ILE A 438 0.56 8.92 13.43
CA ILE A 438 0.54 7.46 13.41
C ILE A 438 1.56 6.93 12.39
N ALA A 439 2.76 6.60 12.87
CA ALA A 439 3.78 5.91 12.10
C ALA A 439 3.25 4.54 11.60
N SER A 440 3.17 4.36 10.29
CA SER A 440 2.43 3.24 9.70
C SER A 440 3.10 1.88 9.85
N HIS A 441 4.42 1.85 10.08
CA HIS A 441 5.17 0.64 10.42
C HIS A 441 4.97 0.18 11.87
N LEU A 442 4.47 1.05 12.76
CA LEU A 442 4.18 0.75 14.18
C LEU A 442 2.72 0.34 14.44
N CYS A 443 1.94 0.15 13.37
CA CYS A 443 0.50 -0.05 13.42
C CYS A 443 0.11 -1.51 13.12
N MET A 444 -0.50 -2.16 14.11
CA MET A 444 -1.16 -3.46 13.97
C MET A 444 -2.61 -3.25 13.49
N GLU A 445 -2.93 -3.78 12.30
CA GLU A 445 -4.29 -3.76 11.75
C GLU A 445 -4.98 -5.11 12.04
N THR A 446 -6.01 -5.08 12.90
CA THR A 446 -6.69 -6.28 13.40
C THR A 446 -8.20 -6.09 13.50
N THR A 447 -8.93 -7.17 13.70
CA THR A 447 -10.34 -7.15 14.08
C THR A 447 -10.63 -8.28 15.08
N PRO A 448 -11.36 -8.00 16.18
CA PRO A 448 -11.88 -9.05 17.03
C PRO A 448 -13.11 -9.73 16.40
N SER A 449 -13.75 -9.16 15.38
CA SER A 449 -14.97 -9.70 14.75
C SER A 449 -14.90 -9.59 13.23
N LEU A 450 -14.82 -10.74 12.54
CA LEU A 450 -14.88 -10.81 11.07
C LEU A 450 -16.31 -10.64 10.51
N SER A 451 -17.34 -10.66 11.36
CA SER A 451 -18.74 -10.46 10.96
C SER A 451 -19.10 -8.97 10.90
N CYS A 452 -19.95 -8.60 9.94
CA CYS A 452 -20.51 -7.25 9.81
C CYS A 452 -22.06 -7.26 9.83
N SER A 453 -22.66 -6.13 10.23
CA SER A 453 -24.09 -5.84 10.11
C SER A 453 -24.48 -5.14 8.79
N ASN A 454 -23.51 -4.70 7.98
CA ASN A 454 -23.71 -4.04 6.68
C ASN A 454 -23.09 -4.85 5.52
N LYS A 455 -23.60 -4.64 4.29
CA LYS A 455 -23.10 -5.24 3.04
C LYS A 455 -22.69 -4.15 2.03
N CYS A 456 -21.88 -3.17 2.47
CA CYS A 456 -21.59 -1.96 1.68
C CYS A 456 -21.03 -2.27 0.29
N VAL A 457 -21.39 -1.46 -0.71
CA VAL A 457 -20.98 -1.63 -2.12
C VAL A 457 -19.47 -1.48 -2.31
N PHE A 458 -18.85 -0.55 -1.57
CA PHE A 458 -17.41 -0.31 -1.56
C PHE A 458 -16.63 -1.27 -0.65
N CYS A 459 -17.30 -2.12 0.12
CA CYS A 459 -16.63 -3.15 0.91
C CYS A 459 -16.10 -4.24 -0.03
N TRP A 460 -14.80 -4.21 -0.32
CA TRP A 460 -14.08 -5.12 -1.24
C TRP A 460 -14.19 -6.63 -0.91
N ARG A 461 -14.86 -6.98 0.18
CA ARG A 461 -15.11 -8.35 0.67
C ARG A 461 -16.55 -8.81 0.52
N HIS A 462 -17.32 -8.12 -0.30
CA HIS A 462 -18.70 -8.48 -0.62
C HIS A 462 -18.83 -9.98 -0.92
N GLY A 463 -19.61 -10.70 -0.11
CA GLY A 463 -19.87 -12.14 -0.25
C GLY A 463 -18.86 -13.11 0.40
N THR A 464 -17.70 -12.68 0.92
CA THR A 464 -16.74 -13.62 1.54
C THR A 464 -16.79 -13.69 3.07
N ASN A 465 -17.12 -12.57 3.73
CA ASN A 465 -17.23 -12.51 5.18
C ASN A 465 -18.61 -13.00 5.66
N PRO A 466 -18.70 -13.56 6.88
CA PRO A 466 -19.98 -13.75 7.55
C PRO A 466 -20.66 -12.41 7.83
N VAL A 467 -21.99 -12.44 7.90
CA VAL A 467 -22.81 -11.30 8.32
C VAL A 467 -23.86 -11.75 9.33
N SER A 468 -24.21 -10.86 10.25
CA SER A 468 -25.29 -11.07 11.23
C SER A 468 -25.66 -9.77 11.91
N THR A 469 -26.89 -9.69 12.41
CA THR A 469 -27.40 -8.63 13.29
C THR A 469 -27.20 -8.96 14.78
N THR A 470 -27.01 -10.24 15.13
CA THR A 470 -26.81 -10.73 16.50
C THR A 470 -25.62 -11.68 16.60
N TRP A 471 -24.94 -11.68 17.76
CA TRP A 471 -23.82 -12.59 17.98
C TRP A 471 -24.33 -14.01 18.25
N ARG A 472 -23.90 -14.97 17.43
CA ARG A 472 -24.38 -16.38 17.45
C ARG A 472 -23.27 -17.43 17.40
N TRP A 473 -22.04 -16.99 17.64
CA TRP A 473 -20.84 -17.82 17.52
C TRP A 473 -20.17 -18.01 18.87
N GLN A 474 -19.20 -18.91 18.93
CA GLN A 474 -18.27 -18.99 20.06
C GLN A 474 -17.68 -17.59 20.34
N VAL A 475 -17.58 -17.21 21.61
CA VAL A 475 -16.88 -16.01 22.06
C VAL A 475 -15.51 -16.46 22.55
N ASP A 476 -14.46 -16.14 21.79
CA ASP A 476 -13.09 -16.39 22.19
C ASP A 476 -12.64 -15.38 23.25
N ASP A 477 -11.61 -15.74 24.03
CA ASP A 477 -11.10 -14.90 25.11
C ASP A 477 -10.26 -13.71 24.59
N PRO A 478 -10.45 -12.47 25.11
CA PRO A 478 -9.69 -11.29 24.70
C PRO A 478 -8.17 -11.46 24.78
N LYS A 479 -7.64 -12.17 25.78
CA LYS A 479 -6.19 -12.37 25.95
C LYS A 479 -5.65 -13.28 24.85
N MET A 480 -6.36 -14.35 24.53
CA MET A 480 -5.99 -15.23 23.41
C MET A 480 -6.05 -14.50 22.07
N ILE A 481 -7.09 -13.69 21.83
CA ILE A 481 -7.20 -12.87 20.61
C ILE A 481 -6.05 -11.85 20.54
N PHE A 482 -5.72 -11.21 21.66
CA PHE A 482 -4.66 -10.20 21.74
C PHE A 482 -3.27 -10.80 21.49
N ASP A 483 -2.94 -11.91 22.16
CA ASP A 483 -1.66 -12.59 21.98
C ASP A 483 -1.51 -13.13 20.54
N GLY A 484 -2.55 -13.77 20.01
CA GLY A 484 -2.55 -14.28 18.64
C GLY A 484 -2.52 -13.18 17.56
N ALA A 485 -3.11 -12.00 17.84
CA ALA A 485 -2.98 -10.84 16.98
C ALA A 485 -1.54 -10.29 16.97
N LYS A 486 -0.91 -10.16 18.15
CA LYS A 486 0.50 -9.76 18.26
C LYS A 486 1.43 -10.76 17.57
N GLU A 487 1.30 -12.06 17.84
CA GLU A 487 2.08 -13.11 17.19
C GLU A 487 1.91 -13.07 15.66
N GLY A 488 0.66 -13.00 15.19
CA GLY A 488 0.34 -12.91 13.76
C GLY A 488 0.84 -11.62 13.09
N HIS A 489 0.94 -10.51 13.83
CA HIS A 489 1.56 -9.27 13.36
C HIS A 489 3.09 -9.42 13.29
N TYR A 490 3.74 -9.80 14.39
CA TYR A 490 5.20 -9.95 14.47
C TYR A 490 5.73 -10.99 13.49
N LYS A 491 5.04 -12.13 13.29
CA LYS A 491 5.41 -13.10 12.23
C LYS A 491 5.42 -12.47 10.84
N LYS A 492 4.47 -11.56 10.53
CA LYS A 492 4.42 -10.84 9.25
C LYS A 492 5.46 -9.71 9.16
N ILE A 493 5.79 -9.04 10.26
CA ILE A 493 6.90 -8.07 10.29
C ILE A 493 8.23 -8.79 10.07
N LYS A 494 8.50 -9.90 10.78
CA LYS A 494 9.69 -10.74 10.57
C LYS A 494 9.85 -11.20 9.11
N MET A 495 8.76 -11.53 8.41
CA MET A 495 8.79 -11.86 6.98
C MET A 495 9.25 -10.71 6.07
N MET A 496 9.20 -9.45 6.52
CA MET A 496 9.69 -8.28 5.76
C MET A 496 11.22 -8.13 5.82
N ARG A 497 11.90 -8.82 6.73
CA ARG A 497 13.37 -8.82 6.94
C ARG A 497 14.17 -9.02 5.64
N GLY A 498 13.72 -9.96 4.80
CA GLY A 498 14.39 -10.31 3.55
C GLY A 498 13.92 -9.51 2.32
N VAL A 499 13.06 -8.50 2.50
CA VAL A 499 12.42 -7.79 1.39
C VAL A 499 13.28 -6.59 0.95
N PRO A 500 13.58 -6.45 -0.35
CA PRO A 500 14.38 -5.32 -0.85
C PRO A 500 13.79 -3.95 -0.48
N GLY A 501 14.70 -3.04 -0.14
CA GLY A 501 14.41 -1.65 0.22
C GLY A 501 13.86 -1.44 1.63
N VAL A 502 13.72 -2.48 2.47
CA VAL A 502 13.35 -2.30 3.88
C VAL A 502 14.51 -1.63 4.64
N ARG A 503 14.22 -0.55 5.38
CA ARG A 503 15.19 0.18 6.21
C ARG A 503 15.34 -0.52 7.56
N SER A 504 16.58 -0.75 8.01
CA SER A 504 16.88 -1.36 9.32
C SER A 504 16.20 -0.64 10.48
N GLU A 505 16.41 0.68 10.59
CA GLU A 505 15.83 1.55 11.63
C GLU A 505 14.31 1.30 11.80
N ARG A 506 13.55 1.20 10.70
CA ARG A 506 12.09 1.07 10.72
C ARG A 506 11.64 -0.36 10.94
N PHE A 507 12.47 -1.34 10.58
CA PHE A 507 12.23 -2.75 10.88
C PHE A 507 12.36 -3.01 12.38
N GLU A 508 13.33 -2.39 13.03
CA GLU A 508 13.54 -2.45 14.49
C GLU A 508 12.40 -1.78 15.24
N GLU A 509 12.06 -0.54 14.87
CA GLU A 509 10.92 0.14 15.47
C GLU A 509 9.62 -0.69 15.30
N ALA A 510 9.42 -1.33 14.13
CA ALA A 510 8.26 -2.17 13.85
C ALA A 510 8.17 -3.48 14.66
N MET A 511 9.25 -3.89 15.34
CA MET A 511 9.18 -4.98 16.34
C MET A 511 8.49 -4.55 17.64
N ARG A 512 8.06 -3.29 17.75
CA ARG A 512 7.27 -2.78 18.87
C ARG A 512 6.00 -2.07 18.38
N ILE A 513 4.87 -2.76 18.51
CA ILE A 513 3.54 -2.19 18.18
C ILE A 513 3.28 -0.98 19.10
N ARG A 514 3.00 0.20 18.51
CA ARG A 514 2.52 1.40 19.23
C ARG A 514 1.03 1.63 19.06
N HIS A 515 0.47 1.15 17.97
CA HIS A 515 -0.88 1.50 17.52
C HIS A 515 -1.65 0.26 17.09
N CYS A 516 -2.93 0.17 17.48
CA CYS A 516 -3.84 -0.88 17.06
C CYS A 516 -5.03 -0.28 16.32
N ALA A 517 -5.09 -0.52 15.01
CA ALA A 517 -6.22 -0.19 14.16
C ALA A 517 -7.25 -1.33 14.22
N LEU A 518 -8.29 -1.13 15.03
CA LEU A 518 -9.50 -1.95 15.06
C LEU A 518 -10.39 -1.49 13.91
N SER A 519 -9.95 -1.82 12.70
CA SER A 519 -10.59 -1.37 11.46
C SER A 519 -10.35 -2.30 10.27
N LEU A 520 -9.84 -3.51 10.51
CA LEU A 520 -9.41 -4.40 9.45
C LEU A 520 -10.59 -4.80 8.55
N VAL A 521 -11.54 -5.56 9.11
CA VAL A 521 -12.71 -6.15 8.45
C VAL A 521 -13.79 -6.48 9.49
N GLY A 522 -15.05 -6.52 9.07
CA GLY A 522 -16.18 -6.78 9.95
C GLY A 522 -16.51 -5.55 10.79
N GLU A 523 -17.19 -5.76 11.90
CA GLU A 523 -17.60 -4.72 12.84
C GLU A 523 -16.97 -5.00 14.22
N PRO A 524 -15.87 -4.32 14.60
CA PRO A 524 -15.15 -4.56 15.85
C PRO A 524 -16.02 -4.42 17.10
N ILE A 525 -16.96 -3.47 17.12
CA ILE A 525 -17.80 -3.19 18.29
C ILE A 525 -18.84 -4.30 18.55
N PHE A 526 -19.03 -5.19 17.59
CA PHE A 526 -19.93 -6.34 17.70
C PHE A 526 -19.38 -7.46 18.57
N TYR A 527 -18.07 -7.45 18.88
CA TYR A 527 -17.45 -8.42 19.79
C TYR A 527 -17.87 -8.16 21.25
N PRO A 528 -18.52 -9.11 21.95
CA PRO A 528 -19.12 -8.85 23.26
C PRO A 528 -18.15 -8.39 24.36
N ARG A 529 -16.86 -8.73 24.26
CA ARG A 529 -15.81 -8.38 25.25
C ARG A 529 -14.85 -7.30 24.73
N ILE A 530 -15.32 -6.41 23.84
CA ILE A 530 -14.50 -5.34 23.22
C ILE A 530 -13.80 -4.44 24.24
N ASN A 531 -14.47 -4.10 25.34
CA ASN A 531 -13.92 -3.27 26.41
C ASN A 531 -12.71 -3.92 27.11
N GLU A 532 -12.72 -5.24 27.27
CA GLU A 532 -11.59 -5.98 27.84
C GLU A 532 -10.41 -6.04 26.86
N PHE A 533 -10.70 -6.24 25.57
CA PHE A 533 -9.68 -6.21 24.51
C PHE A 533 -8.99 -4.84 24.40
N VAL A 534 -9.76 -3.75 24.49
CA VAL A 534 -9.19 -2.38 24.55
C VAL A 534 -8.36 -2.17 25.82
N GLY A 535 -8.81 -2.69 26.97
CA GLY A 535 -8.04 -2.66 28.21
C GLY A 535 -6.68 -3.36 28.09
N LEU A 536 -6.60 -4.51 27.42
CA LEU A 536 -5.34 -5.22 27.16
C LEU A 536 -4.39 -4.41 26.27
N LEU A 537 -4.91 -3.76 25.21
CA LEU A 537 -4.11 -2.85 24.37
C LEU A 537 -3.50 -1.71 25.20
N HIS A 538 -4.31 -1.04 26.01
CA HIS A 538 -3.86 0.09 26.83
C HIS A 538 -2.90 -0.34 27.94
N GLY A 539 -3.06 -1.54 28.49
CA GLY A 539 -2.13 -2.14 29.46
C GLY A 539 -0.69 -2.29 28.93
N GLU A 540 -0.53 -2.60 27.64
CA GLU A 540 0.79 -2.63 26.96
C GLU A 540 1.16 -1.29 26.29
N ARG A 541 0.47 -0.18 26.61
CA ARG A 541 0.66 1.15 26.01
C ARG A 541 0.51 1.17 24.47
N ILE A 542 -0.40 0.34 23.94
CA ILE A 542 -0.80 0.31 22.52
C ILE A 542 -2.05 1.15 22.32
N SER A 543 -2.00 2.20 21.50
CA SER A 543 -3.13 3.12 21.34
C SER A 543 -4.23 2.52 20.46
N SER A 544 -5.50 2.73 20.81
CA SER A 544 -6.63 2.07 20.15
C SER A 544 -7.41 3.00 19.22
N PHE A 545 -7.59 2.56 17.97
CA PHE A 545 -8.37 3.26 16.95
C PHE A 545 -9.52 2.36 16.51
N LEU A 546 -10.72 2.57 17.06
CA LEU A 546 -11.90 1.75 16.80
C LEU A 546 -12.78 2.39 15.74
N VAL A 547 -13.09 1.65 14.67
CA VAL A 547 -13.99 2.07 13.58
C VAL A 547 -15.26 1.24 13.60
N CYS A 548 -16.43 1.89 13.63
CA CYS A 548 -17.73 1.22 13.50
C CYS A 548 -18.65 1.86 12.44
N ASN A 549 -19.73 1.14 12.11
CA ASN A 549 -20.71 1.45 11.06
C ASN A 549 -22.06 2.04 11.54
N ALA A 550 -22.11 2.51 12.80
CA ALA A 550 -23.29 3.11 13.43
C ALA A 550 -24.55 2.22 13.51
N GLN A 551 -24.43 0.90 13.52
CA GLN A 551 -25.59 -0.01 13.67
C GLN A 551 -25.81 -0.55 15.11
N HIS A 552 -24.87 -0.30 16.01
CA HIS A 552 -24.80 -0.91 17.34
C HIS A 552 -24.79 0.16 18.45
N PRO A 553 -25.88 0.93 18.63
CA PRO A 553 -25.91 2.07 19.55
C PRO A 553 -25.65 1.67 21.00
N GLN A 554 -26.22 0.56 21.50
CA GLN A 554 -26.00 0.10 22.87
C GLN A 554 -24.51 -0.20 23.12
N GLN A 555 -23.89 -0.97 22.23
CA GLN A 555 -22.46 -1.31 22.31
C GLN A 555 -21.56 -0.07 22.14
N LEU A 556 -22.03 0.96 21.41
CA LEU A 556 -21.35 2.24 21.28
C LEU A 556 -21.44 3.08 22.56
N ASP A 557 -22.57 3.06 23.25
CA ASP A 557 -22.76 3.75 24.53
C ASP A 557 -21.93 3.08 25.64
N ASP A 558 -22.01 1.76 25.74
CA ASP A 558 -21.25 0.90 26.67
C ASP A 558 -19.72 0.90 26.39
N LEU A 559 -19.27 1.48 25.27
CA LEU A 559 -17.86 1.54 24.90
C LEU A 559 -17.08 2.44 25.85
N ARG A 560 -16.10 1.84 26.55
CA ARG A 560 -15.12 2.54 27.38
C ARG A 560 -14.12 3.32 26.52
N ARG A 561 -13.35 4.20 27.16
CA ARG A 561 -12.39 5.09 26.52
C ARG A 561 -11.46 4.36 25.54
N VAL A 562 -11.45 4.80 24.29
CA VAL A 562 -10.45 4.48 23.25
C VAL A 562 -9.58 5.70 22.98
N THR A 563 -8.42 5.54 22.32
CA THR A 563 -7.57 6.71 21.99
C THR A 563 -8.26 7.63 20.97
N GLN A 564 -8.94 7.04 19.98
CA GLN A 564 -9.79 7.77 19.03
C GLN A 564 -10.88 6.85 18.47
N LEU A 565 -12.13 7.31 18.55
CA LEU A 565 -13.34 6.62 18.08
C LEU A 565 -13.75 7.15 16.70
N TYR A 566 -14.00 6.22 15.78
CA TYR A 566 -14.37 6.50 14.40
C TYR A 566 -15.74 5.94 14.08
N VAL A 567 -16.55 6.74 13.40
CA VAL A 567 -17.80 6.29 12.78
C VAL A 567 -17.75 6.58 11.30
N SER A 568 -18.04 5.55 10.50
CA SER A 568 -18.12 5.67 9.05
C SER A 568 -19.48 6.27 8.71
N ILE A 569 -19.46 7.39 7.97
CA ILE A 569 -20.65 8.16 7.59
C ILE A 569 -20.61 8.23 6.07
N ASP A 570 -21.13 7.18 5.43
CA ASP A 570 -20.95 6.95 4.00
C ASP A 570 -22.12 7.46 3.14
N ALA A 571 -23.14 8.07 3.77
CA ALA A 571 -24.26 8.75 3.12
C ALA A 571 -24.89 9.82 4.03
N SER A 572 -25.44 10.88 3.43
CA SER A 572 -26.14 11.96 4.14
C SER A 572 -27.58 11.64 4.57
N ASN A 573 -28.25 10.71 3.89
CA ASN A 573 -29.69 10.45 4.05
C ASN A 573 -30.03 8.95 4.04
N ARG A 574 -31.26 8.61 4.47
CA ARG A 574 -31.75 7.23 4.63
C ARG A 574 -31.66 6.38 3.36
N ASP A 575 -32.02 6.94 2.21
CA ASP A 575 -32.10 6.18 0.95
C ASP A 575 -30.72 6.00 0.33
N SER A 576 -29.86 7.02 0.36
CA SER A 576 -28.44 6.89 0.00
C SER A 576 -27.73 5.87 0.90
N LEU A 577 -27.96 5.90 2.23
CA LEU A 577 -27.40 4.92 3.17
C LEU A 577 -27.86 3.50 2.84
N ARG A 578 -29.15 3.31 2.54
CA ARG A 578 -29.69 2.00 2.15
C ARG A 578 -29.06 1.47 0.86
N LYS A 579 -28.80 2.33 -0.13
CA LYS A 579 -28.17 1.97 -1.41
C LYS A 579 -26.70 1.61 -1.25
N ILE A 580 -25.94 2.44 -0.52
CA ILE A 580 -24.48 2.34 -0.42
C ILE A 580 -24.03 1.30 0.62
N ASP A 581 -24.65 1.29 1.80
CA ASP A 581 -24.22 0.47 2.93
C ASP A 581 -24.94 -0.87 3.04
N ARG A 582 -26.16 -0.95 2.47
CA ARG A 582 -27.01 -2.15 2.47
C ARG A 582 -27.09 -2.80 3.87
N PRO A 583 -27.51 -2.04 4.90
CA PRO A 583 -27.59 -2.53 6.28
C PRO A 583 -28.60 -3.66 6.42
N LEU A 584 -28.33 -4.61 7.33
CA LEU A 584 -29.21 -5.75 7.61
C LEU A 584 -30.33 -5.43 8.61
N HIS A 585 -30.17 -4.38 9.40
CA HIS A 585 -31.19 -3.90 10.34
C HIS A 585 -32.35 -3.22 9.59
N ARG A 586 -33.59 -3.42 10.05
CA ARG A 586 -34.76 -2.72 9.49
C ARG A 586 -34.86 -1.28 9.99
N ASP A 587 -34.42 -1.09 11.24
CA ASP A 587 -34.31 0.14 12.02
C ASP A 587 -32.91 0.81 11.86
N PHE A 588 -32.27 0.62 10.69
CA PHE A 588 -30.88 1.03 10.44
C PHE A 588 -30.65 2.54 10.53
N TRP A 589 -31.65 3.35 10.19
CA TRP A 589 -31.54 4.82 10.15
C TRP A 589 -31.73 5.42 11.54
N GLU A 590 -32.60 4.81 12.33
CA GLU A 590 -32.89 5.13 13.71
C GLU A 590 -31.67 4.78 14.58
N ARG A 591 -31.07 3.60 14.36
CA ARG A 591 -29.77 3.19 14.96
C ARG A 591 -28.64 4.13 14.60
N PHE A 592 -28.52 4.47 13.33
CA PHE A 592 -27.50 5.40 12.82
C PHE A 592 -27.61 6.75 13.54
N ASN A 593 -28.82 7.31 13.61
CA ASN A 593 -29.08 8.56 14.30
C ASN A 593 -28.72 8.52 15.79
N ALA A 594 -29.13 7.47 16.50
CA ALA A 594 -28.78 7.29 17.91
C ALA A 594 -27.27 7.21 18.14
N CYS A 595 -26.52 6.58 17.23
CA CYS A 595 -25.06 6.55 17.29
C CYS A 595 -24.44 7.95 17.15
N LEU A 596 -25.03 8.86 16.35
CA LEU A 596 -24.55 10.25 16.25
C LEU A 596 -24.79 11.03 17.56
N ASP A 597 -25.91 10.79 18.22
CA ASP A 597 -26.25 11.39 19.51
C ASP A 597 -25.29 10.91 20.62
N ILE A 598 -24.92 9.62 20.63
CA ILE A 598 -23.90 9.06 21.53
C ILE A 598 -22.51 9.66 21.25
N LEU A 599 -22.12 9.84 19.99
CA LEU A 599 -20.85 10.49 19.63
C LEU A 599 -20.79 11.95 20.11
N ARG A 600 -21.91 12.67 20.03
CA ARG A 600 -22.05 14.04 20.51
C ARG A 600 -21.83 14.15 22.02
N ALA A 601 -22.19 13.12 22.79
CA ALA A 601 -21.86 13.02 24.21
C ALA A 601 -20.37 12.69 24.42
N LYS A 602 -19.89 11.60 23.81
CA LYS A 602 -18.50 11.10 24.01
C LYS A 602 -17.39 12.05 23.52
N ARG A 603 -17.69 13.08 22.72
CA ARG A 603 -16.73 14.11 22.24
C ARG A 603 -16.06 14.94 23.36
N PHE A 604 -16.54 14.84 24.60
CA PHE A 604 -15.94 15.47 25.78
C PHE A 604 -15.00 14.53 26.53
N GLU A 605 -15.17 13.21 26.37
CA GLU A 605 -14.35 12.18 27.01
C GLU A 605 -13.18 11.75 26.10
N GLN A 606 -13.43 11.61 24.80
CA GLN A 606 -12.48 11.05 23.85
C GLN A 606 -12.61 11.65 22.46
N ARG A 607 -11.55 11.54 21.65
CA ARG A 607 -11.52 12.05 20.28
C ARG A 607 -12.50 11.27 19.41
N THR A 608 -13.49 11.97 18.84
CA THR A 608 -14.50 11.41 17.93
C THR A 608 -14.24 11.86 16.49
N VAL A 609 -14.37 10.95 15.54
CA VAL A 609 -14.09 11.18 14.12
C VAL A 609 -15.25 10.69 13.27
N PHE A 610 -15.78 11.55 12.40
CA PHE A 610 -16.60 11.13 11.28
C PHE A 610 -15.68 10.82 10.10
N ARG A 611 -15.84 9.66 9.48
CA ARG A 611 -15.06 9.29 8.29
C ARG A 611 -16.00 9.16 7.09
N LEU A 612 -15.88 10.08 6.15
CA LEU A 612 -16.67 10.12 4.91
C LEU A 612 -15.90 9.38 3.81
N THR A 613 -16.48 8.31 3.24
CA THR A 613 -15.93 7.64 2.06
C THR A 613 -16.60 8.19 0.79
N LEU A 614 -15.92 9.09 0.08
CA LEU A 614 -16.44 9.71 -1.14
C LEU A 614 -16.37 8.75 -2.33
N VAL A 615 -17.53 8.50 -2.93
CA VAL A 615 -17.76 7.64 -4.10
C VAL A 615 -18.46 8.48 -5.17
N LYS A 616 -17.75 8.76 -6.26
CA LYS A 616 -18.26 9.59 -7.35
C LYS A 616 -19.49 8.95 -8.01
N GLY A 617 -20.52 9.75 -8.26
CA GLY A 617 -21.84 9.30 -8.72
C GLY A 617 -22.72 8.61 -7.67
N PHE A 618 -22.32 8.60 -6.38
CA PHE A 618 -23.14 8.08 -5.28
C PHE A 618 -23.40 9.09 -4.17
N ASN A 619 -22.36 9.78 -3.67
CA ASN A 619 -22.46 10.61 -2.45
C ASN A 619 -21.57 11.88 -2.46
N VAL A 620 -21.26 12.40 -3.65
CA VAL A 620 -20.40 13.58 -3.86
C VAL A 620 -21.20 14.78 -4.38
N GLU A 621 -22.08 14.54 -5.33
CA GLU A 621 -22.99 15.54 -5.91
C GLU A 621 -24.19 15.74 -4.97
N ASP A 622 -24.59 16.99 -4.75
CA ASP A 622 -25.74 17.47 -3.96
C ASP A 622 -25.87 17.04 -2.48
N GLU A 623 -25.02 16.15 -1.96
CA GLU A 623 -25.09 15.66 -0.56
C GLU A 623 -24.37 16.56 0.48
N VAL A 624 -23.61 17.59 0.07
CA VAL A 624 -22.76 18.42 0.96
C VAL A 624 -23.54 19.04 2.11
N GLU A 625 -24.71 19.64 1.83
CA GLU A 625 -25.57 20.25 2.85
C GLU A 625 -26.09 19.20 3.85
N GLY A 626 -26.43 17.99 3.38
CA GLY A 626 -26.86 16.89 4.24
C GLY A 626 -25.73 16.33 5.12
N TYR A 627 -24.50 16.26 4.61
CA TYR A 627 -23.35 15.94 5.46
C TYR A 627 -23.08 17.02 6.51
N ALA A 628 -23.26 18.30 6.18
CA ALA A 628 -23.15 19.40 7.13
C ALA A 628 -24.21 19.30 8.25
N ASP A 629 -25.42 18.85 7.94
CA ASP A 629 -26.46 18.58 8.95
C ASP A 629 -26.12 17.40 9.87
N LEU A 630 -25.53 16.32 9.34
CA LEU A 630 -25.03 15.22 10.17
C LEU A 630 -23.88 15.66 11.09
N VAL A 631 -22.96 16.50 10.61
CA VAL A 631 -21.89 17.09 11.43
C VAL A 631 -22.47 18.03 12.50
N ALA A 632 -23.47 18.85 12.17
CA ALA A 632 -24.19 19.69 13.14
C ALA A 632 -24.88 18.88 14.25
N LYS A 633 -25.39 17.69 13.89
CA LYS A 633 -25.98 16.75 14.84
C LYS A 633 -24.92 16.12 15.76
N GLY A 634 -23.89 15.49 15.21
CA GLY A 634 -22.92 14.71 16.00
C GLY A 634 -21.79 15.51 16.65
N LEU A 635 -21.46 16.69 16.12
CA LEU A 635 -20.34 17.56 16.55
C LEU A 635 -19.03 16.78 16.85
N PRO A 636 -18.52 15.96 15.90
CA PRO A 636 -17.29 15.19 16.10
C PRO A 636 -16.09 16.13 16.30
N CYS A 637 -15.04 15.67 16.99
CA CYS A 637 -13.77 16.41 17.06
C CYS A 637 -13.16 16.65 15.66
N PHE A 638 -13.31 15.68 14.76
CA PHE A 638 -12.74 15.69 13.41
C PHE A 638 -13.69 15.10 12.36
N VAL A 639 -13.56 15.55 11.12
CA VAL A 639 -14.15 14.94 9.93
C VAL A 639 -13.01 14.58 8.98
N GLU A 640 -12.79 13.28 8.78
CA GLU A 640 -11.90 12.74 7.74
C GLU A 640 -12.71 12.58 6.45
N ILE A 641 -12.30 13.25 5.38
CA ILE A 641 -12.88 13.12 4.05
C ILE A 641 -11.90 12.34 3.19
N LYS A 642 -12.34 11.22 2.60
CA LYS A 642 -11.47 10.29 1.87
C LYS A 642 -12.10 9.78 0.58
N GLY A 643 -11.38 9.89 -0.54
CA GLY A 643 -11.75 9.24 -1.79
C GLY A 643 -11.74 7.70 -1.70
N VAL A 644 -12.78 7.06 -2.23
CA VAL A 644 -12.85 5.59 -2.31
C VAL A 644 -11.70 5.02 -3.13
N THR A 645 -11.13 3.89 -2.71
CA THR A 645 -10.10 3.19 -3.47
C THR A 645 -10.71 1.96 -4.14
N TYR A 646 -10.71 1.92 -5.48
CA TYR A 646 -11.20 0.74 -6.21
C TYR A 646 -10.28 -0.47 -6.00
N CYS A 647 -10.86 -1.60 -5.60
CA CYS A 647 -10.09 -2.80 -5.24
C CYS A 647 -9.98 -3.86 -6.35
N GLY A 648 -10.57 -3.63 -7.54
CA GLY A 648 -10.37 -4.49 -8.72
C GLY A 648 -10.98 -5.89 -8.65
N THR A 649 -11.73 -6.24 -7.60
CA THR A 649 -12.36 -7.55 -7.47
C THR A 649 -13.63 -7.63 -8.30
N SER A 650 -13.90 -8.80 -8.88
CA SER A 650 -15.15 -9.08 -9.64
C SER A 650 -16.42 -8.79 -8.84
N THR A 651 -16.34 -8.91 -7.51
CA THR A 651 -17.41 -8.56 -6.56
C THR A 651 -17.71 -7.05 -6.51
N SER A 652 -16.72 -6.18 -6.71
CA SER A 652 -16.93 -4.73 -6.78
C SER A 652 -17.68 -4.34 -8.05
N SER A 653 -17.36 -4.99 -9.17
CA SER A 653 -18.08 -4.81 -10.43
C SER A 653 -19.53 -5.30 -10.33
N SER A 654 -19.79 -6.43 -9.66
CA SER A 654 -21.17 -6.87 -9.39
C SER A 654 -21.93 -5.98 -8.39
N ALA A 655 -21.22 -5.20 -7.57
CA ALA A 655 -21.81 -4.22 -6.66
C ALA A 655 -22.11 -2.87 -7.33
N GLY A 656 -21.73 -2.68 -8.60
CA GLY A 656 -21.97 -1.45 -9.38
C GLY A 656 -20.85 -0.40 -9.27
N LEU A 657 -19.67 -0.76 -8.75
CA LEU A 657 -18.52 0.15 -8.70
C LEU A 657 -17.53 -0.13 -9.83
N THR A 658 -16.99 0.95 -10.39
CA THR A 658 -15.96 0.97 -11.42
C THR A 658 -14.84 1.94 -11.05
N MET A 659 -13.77 1.98 -11.85
CA MET A 659 -12.72 3.01 -11.71
C MET A 659 -13.24 4.44 -11.86
N GLN A 660 -14.35 4.66 -12.58
CA GLN A 660 -14.95 5.99 -12.76
C GLN A 660 -15.59 6.55 -11.47
N ASN A 661 -15.86 5.68 -10.49
CA ASN A 661 -16.42 6.07 -9.18
C ASN A 661 -15.34 6.48 -8.17
N VAL A 662 -14.05 6.36 -8.52
CA VAL A 662 -12.93 6.87 -7.71
C VAL A 662 -12.79 8.37 -7.99
N PRO A 663 -12.97 9.26 -7.00
CA PRO A 663 -12.77 10.69 -7.21
C PRO A 663 -11.28 11.02 -7.35
N PHE A 664 -10.99 11.98 -8.22
CA PHE A 664 -9.68 12.63 -8.28
C PHE A 664 -9.43 13.50 -7.05
N TYR A 665 -8.18 13.91 -6.82
CA TYR A 665 -7.84 14.67 -5.61
C TYR A 665 -8.53 16.04 -5.59
N GLU A 666 -8.59 16.68 -6.75
CA GLU A 666 -9.21 17.97 -7.00
C GLU A 666 -10.72 17.94 -6.67
N GLU A 667 -11.39 16.80 -6.92
CA GLU A 667 -12.81 16.60 -6.60
C GLU A 667 -13.02 16.44 -5.09
N VAL A 668 -12.10 15.76 -4.40
CA VAL A 668 -12.08 15.69 -2.93
C VAL A 668 -11.84 17.08 -2.33
N VAL A 669 -10.89 17.86 -2.87
CA VAL A 669 -10.62 19.24 -2.43
C VAL A 669 -11.86 20.12 -2.57
N ALA A 670 -12.52 20.10 -3.74
CA ALA A 670 -13.74 20.88 -3.97
C ALA A 670 -14.86 20.51 -2.99
N PHE A 671 -15.05 19.22 -2.70
CA PHE A 671 -16.02 18.76 -1.69
C PHE A 671 -15.67 19.25 -0.28
N VAL A 672 -14.38 19.23 0.09
CA VAL A 672 -13.90 19.68 1.41
C VAL A 672 -14.10 21.18 1.60
N GLU A 673 -13.81 21.99 0.58
CA GLU A 673 -14.02 23.45 0.60
C GLU A 673 -15.53 23.80 0.65
N ALA A 674 -16.36 23.07 -0.09
CA ALA A 674 -17.82 23.21 -0.04
C ALA A 674 -18.39 22.81 1.33
N LEU A 675 -17.95 21.69 1.91
CA LEU A 675 -18.37 21.24 3.24
C LEU A 675 -17.94 22.24 4.31
N ASN A 676 -16.70 22.72 4.29
CA ASN A 676 -16.21 23.72 5.23
C ASN A 676 -17.05 25.02 5.16
N THR A 677 -17.43 25.44 3.96
CA THR A 677 -18.34 26.58 3.75
C THR A 677 -19.74 26.32 4.31
N ALA A 678 -20.29 25.11 4.11
CA ALA A 678 -21.60 24.72 4.63
C ALA A 678 -21.63 24.60 6.17
N LEU A 679 -20.51 24.23 6.81
CA LEU A 679 -20.34 24.25 8.26
C LEU A 679 -20.27 25.69 8.80
N ALA A 680 -19.47 26.56 8.16
CA ALA A 680 -19.36 27.97 8.53
C ALA A 680 -20.71 28.71 8.40
N LYS A 681 -21.48 28.43 7.35
CA LYS A 681 -22.86 28.93 7.13
C LYS A 681 -23.83 28.54 8.25
N ARG A 682 -23.57 27.43 8.95
CA ARG A 682 -24.34 26.97 10.13
C ARG A 682 -23.82 27.54 11.46
N GLY A 683 -22.80 28.40 11.44
CA GLY A 683 -22.15 28.92 12.65
C GLY A 683 -21.35 27.88 13.42
N LEU A 684 -20.90 26.80 12.77
CA LEU A 684 -20.13 25.74 13.42
C LEU A 684 -18.64 26.05 13.39
N GLU A 685 -17.99 25.97 14.55
CA GLU A 685 -16.57 26.25 14.75
C GLU A 685 -15.67 25.09 14.27
N TYR A 686 -15.51 25.00 12.95
CA TYR A 686 -14.63 24.05 12.27
C TYR A 686 -13.77 24.76 11.22
N GLY A 687 -12.62 24.14 10.91
CA GLY A 687 -11.74 24.57 9.82
C GLY A 687 -10.97 23.42 9.20
N ILE A 688 -10.43 23.63 7.99
CA ILE A 688 -9.60 22.64 7.30
C ILE A 688 -8.19 22.66 7.92
N ALA A 689 -7.78 21.55 8.52
CA ALA A 689 -6.55 21.46 9.31
C ALA A 689 -5.37 20.85 8.54
N ALA A 690 -5.61 19.74 7.83
CA ALA A 690 -4.56 18.95 7.22
C ALA A 690 -5.02 18.27 5.92
N GLU A 691 -4.06 17.87 5.08
CA GLU A 691 -4.31 17.04 3.90
C GLU A 691 -3.31 15.89 3.76
N HIS A 692 -3.63 14.93 2.88
CA HIS A 692 -2.69 13.93 2.37
C HIS A 692 -3.08 13.60 0.94
N ALA A 693 -2.54 14.38 -0.01
CA ALA A 693 -2.86 14.27 -1.44
C ALA A 693 -2.60 12.86 -1.98
N HIS A 694 -1.53 12.22 -1.53
CA HIS A 694 -1.15 10.86 -1.94
C HIS A 694 -2.16 9.75 -1.52
N SER A 695 -3.10 10.03 -0.61
CA SER A 695 -4.21 9.11 -0.28
C SER A 695 -5.59 9.67 -0.65
N CYS A 696 -5.66 10.81 -1.36
CA CYS A 696 -6.88 11.57 -1.58
C CYS A 696 -7.69 11.79 -0.29
N CYS A 697 -7.01 12.27 0.76
CA CYS A 697 -7.59 12.50 2.09
C CYS A 697 -7.44 13.94 2.54
N ALA A 698 -8.43 14.47 3.24
CA ALA A 698 -8.41 15.77 3.93
C ALA A 698 -8.99 15.65 5.35
N LEU A 699 -8.62 16.59 6.22
CA LEU A 699 -9.05 16.68 7.60
C LEU A 699 -9.68 18.04 7.88
N ILE A 700 -10.96 18.05 8.23
CA ILE A 700 -11.61 19.18 8.91
C ILE A 700 -11.56 18.88 10.41
N ALA A 701 -11.21 19.88 11.22
CA ALA A 701 -11.12 19.79 12.68
C ALA A 701 -11.99 20.85 13.34
N SER A 702 -12.50 20.56 14.55
CA SER A 702 -13.15 21.58 15.38
C SER A 702 -12.10 22.58 15.90
N ASN A 703 -12.46 23.86 16.01
CA ASN A 703 -11.58 24.92 16.51
C ASN A 703 -11.13 24.71 17.96
N ARG A 704 -11.70 23.73 18.69
CA ARG A 704 -11.14 23.18 19.95
C ARG A 704 -9.68 22.71 19.82
N PHE A 705 -9.24 22.39 18.62
CA PHE A 705 -7.87 22.00 18.29
C PHE A 705 -7.10 23.11 17.54
N LEU A 706 -7.60 24.34 17.52
CA LEU A 706 -6.93 25.52 16.98
C LEU A 706 -6.42 26.37 18.16
N ILE A 707 -5.24 26.02 18.68
CA ILE A 707 -4.63 26.63 19.86
C ILE A 707 -3.63 27.69 19.38
N ASP A 708 -3.73 28.92 19.88
CA ASP A 708 -2.86 30.05 19.50
C ASP A 708 -2.73 30.26 17.97
N GLY A 709 -3.83 30.02 17.24
CA GLY A 709 -3.89 30.12 15.77
C GLY A 709 -3.25 28.95 15.02
N LYS A 710 -2.78 27.90 15.71
CA LYS A 710 -2.15 26.72 15.15
C LYS A 710 -3.02 25.47 15.33
N TRP A 711 -3.02 24.59 14.34
CA TRP A 711 -3.71 23.31 14.44
C TRP A 711 -2.94 22.32 15.32
N HIS A 712 -3.63 21.67 16.25
CA HIS A 712 -3.10 20.67 17.17
C HIS A 712 -3.80 19.32 16.96
N THR A 713 -3.67 18.75 15.76
CA THR A 713 -4.33 17.49 15.39
C THR A 713 -3.54 16.25 15.80
N ILE A 714 -2.23 16.37 16.02
CA ILE A 714 -1.38 15.23 16.42
C ILE A 714 -1.76 14.75 17.81
N ILE A 715 -1.72 13.43 18.03
CA ILE A 715 -2.00 12.81 19.32
C ILE A 715 -0.70 12.71 20.11
N ASP A 716 -0.68 13.26 21.33
CA ASP A 716 0.39 12.98 22.27
C ASP A 716 0.13 11.63 22.98
N TYR A 717 0.64 10.56 22.38
CA TYR A 717 0.46 9.20 22.90
C TYR A 717 0.99 9.02 24.33
N ASP A 718 2.12 9.64 24.66
CA ASP A 718 2.74 9.44 25.96
C ASP A 718 2.00 10.23 27.05
N ARG A 719 1.47 11.41 26.71
CA ARG A 719 0.51 12.16 27.56
C ARG A 719 -0.82 11.43 27.71
N PHE A 720 -1.38 10.86 26.64
CA PHE A 720 -2.60 10.05 26.69
C PHE A 720 -2.46 8.89 27.69
N PHE A 721 -1.36 8.14 27.63
CA PHE A 721 -1.14 7.04 28.58
C PHE A 721 -0.83 7.52 30.00
N ALA A 722 -0.14 8.65 30.18
CA ALA A 722 0.07 9.22 31.51
C ALA A 722 -1.26 9.64 32.17
N LEU A 723 -2.16 10.27 31.42
CA LEU A 723 -3.50 10.64 31.90
C LEU A 723 -4.36 9.41 32.20
N LEU A 724 -4.34 8.40 31.31
CA LEU A 724 -5.06 7.14 31.51
C LEU A 724 -4.57 6.36 32.74
N GLN A 725 -3.26 6.36 33.00
CA GLN A 725 -2.67 5.75 34.21
C GLN A 725 -2.93 6.57 35.48
N GLY A 726 -3.08 7.90 35.37
CA GLY A 726 -3.43 8.77 36.48
C GLY A 726 -4.86 8.62 37.00
N GLY A 727 -5.74 7.95 36.24
CA GLY A 727 -7.12 7.63 36.66
C GLY A 727 -8.06 8.83 36.80
N GLN A 728 -7.62 10.02 36.39
CA GLN A 728 -8.44 11.24 36.36
C GLN A 728 -9.16 11.36 35.02
N ASP A 729 -10.34 11.98 35.02
CA ASP A 729 -11.02 12.33 33.77
C ASP A 729 -10.26 13.45 33.03
N PHE A 730 -10.03 13.21 31.75
CA PHE A 730 -9.37 14.16 30.83
C PHE A 730 -10.16 14.30 29.54
N LYS A 731 -9.94 15.40 28.82
CA LYS A 731 -10.60 15.77 27.57
C LYS A 731 -9.71 15.45 26.35
N PRO A 732 -10.28 15.39 25.13
CA PRO A 732 -9.56 15.26 23.86
C PRO A 732 -8.39 16.23 23.63
N GLU A 733 -8.49 17.43 24.21
CA GLU A 733 -7.53 18.53 24.11
C GLU A 733 -6.29 18.31 25.00
N ASP A 734 -6.40 17.56 26.10
CA ASP A 734 -5.32 17.40 27.11
C ASP A 734 -4.13 16.54 26.64
N TYR A 735 -4.25 15.96 25.44
CA TYR A 735 -3.26 15.07 24.82
C TYR A 735 -3.08 15.35 23.31
N CYS A 736 -3.03 16.63 22.93
CA CYS A 736 -2.76 17.08 21.56
C CYS A 736 -1.35 17.68 21.39
N LYS A 737 -0.84 17.66 20.15
CA LYS A 737 0.43 18.28 19.71
C LYS A 737 0.20 19.05 18.41
N GLU A 738 1.01 20.09 18.19
CA GLU A 738 1.01 20.90 16.97
C GLU A 738 1.13 20.02 15.71
N THR A 739 0.32 20.33 14.69
CA THR A 739 0.33 19.68 13.39
C THR A 739 1.54 20.18 12.58
N PRO A 740 2.45 19.29 12.13
CA PRO A 740 3.64 19.68 11.38
C PRO A 740 3.30 20.46 10.12
N GLU A 741 4.10 21.46 9.75
CA GLU A 741 3.78 22.33 8.60
C GLU A 741 3.51 21.52 7.33
N TRP A 742 4.34 20.52 7.01
CA TRP A 742 4.19 19.66 5.84
C TRP A 742 2.86 18.88 5.79
N ALA A 743 2.18 18.70 6.93
CA ALA A 743 0.88 18.06 7.03
C ALA A 743 -0.31 19.02 6.84
N LEU A 744 -0.10 20.34 7.04
CA LEU A 744 -1.15 21.35 6.95
C LEU A 744 -1.75 21.47 5.54
N TRP A 745 -2.98 21.98 5.47
CA TRP A 745 -3.69 22.27 4.22
C TRP A 745 -2.85 23.13 3.26
N GLY A 746 -2.72 22.71 2.00
CA GLY A 746 -1.90 23.36 0.98
C GLY A 746 -0.45 22.87 0.88
N ASN A 747 0.02 22.01 1.79
CA ASN A 747 1.38 21.46 1.76
C ASN A 747 1.47 20.02 1.20
N GLY A 748 0.37 19.42 0.77
CA GLY A 748 0.30 18.09 0.14
C GLY A 748 0.36 16.90 1.11
N GLY A 749 0.84 17.13 2.33
CA GLY A 749 0.68 16.19 3.46
C GLY A 749 1.72 15.09 3.58
N PHE A 750 2.64 14.96 2.63
CA PHE A 750 3.56 13.82 2.56
C PHE A 750 4.76 14.02 3.48
N ASP A 751 5.12 12.99 4.25
CA ASP A 751 6.22 13.06 5.22
C ASP A 751 7.56 13.29 4.51
N PRO A 752 8.32 14.35 4.83
CA PRO A 752 9.58 14.67 4.14
C PRO A 752 10.70 13.66 4.41
N ARG A 753 10.52 12.72 5.34
CA ARG A 753 11.46 11.62 5.63
C ARG A 753 11.20 10.37 4.77
N ASP A 754 10.17 10.43 3.92
CA ASP A 754 9.76 9.39 2.99
C ASP A 754 9.98 9.86 1.54
N GLU A 755 10.25 8.92 0.65
CA GLU A 755 10.41 9.14 -0.78
C GLU A 755 9.16 8.65 -1.54
N ARG A 756 8.78 9.35 -2.62
CA ARG A 756 7.71 8.89 -3.51
C ARG A 756 8.29 8.11 -4.67
N VAL A 757 7.85 6.87 -4.83
CA VAL A 757 8.24 6.02 -5.95
C VAL A 757 7.07 5.67 -6.87
N ASP A 758 7.38 5.32 -8.12
CA ASP A 758 6.44 4.73 -9.07
C ASP A 758 6.22 3.22 -8.84
N ARG A 759 5.57 2.54 -9.80
CA ARG A 759 5.41 1.07 -9.75
C ARG A 759 6.72 0.32 -10.00
N LYS A 760 7.55 0.82 -10.94
CA LYS A 760 8.89 0.32 -11.25
C LYS A 760 9.89 0.56 -10.10
N GLY A 761 9.51 1.33 -9.07
CA GLY A 761 10.32 1.65 -7.91
C GLY A 761 11.29 2.81 -8.10
N LYS A 762 11.15 3.60 -9.18
CA LYS A 762 11.93 4.81 -9.47
C LYS A 762 11.36 6.02 -8.69
N PRO A 763 12.19 7.02 -8.34
CA PRO A 763 11.71 8.28 -7.77
C PRO A 763 10.65 8.92 -8.68
N LYS A 764 9.59 9.45 -8.08
CA LYS A 764 8.57 10.24 -8.78
C LYS A 764 8.79 11.72 -8.55
N GLU A 765 8.87 12.45 -9.66
CA GLU A 765 8.69 13.90 -9.66
C GLU A 765 7.34 14.29 -9.03
N ALA A 766 7.25 15.55 -8.59
CA ALA A 766 6.04 16.10 -7.97
C ALA A 766 4.84 15.91 -8.91
N THR A 767 3.77 15.32 -8.40
CA THR A 767 2.58 15.03 -9.22
C THR A 767 1.70 16.26 -9.34
N LYS A 768 0.81 16.30 -10.34
CA LYS A 768 -0.22 17.36 -10.47
C LYS A 768 -1.01 17.61 -9.17
N ALA A 769 -1.27 16.58 -8.37
CA ALA A 769 -1.93 16.74 -7.07
C ALA A 769 -1.07 17.51 -6.04
N ASP A 770 0.26 17.39 -6.12
CA ASP A 770 1.21 18.17 -5.31
C ASP A 770 1.38 19.60 -5.85
N GLU A 771 1.32 19.78 -7.17
CA GLU A 771 1.24 21.11 -7.80
C GLU A 771 -0.04 21.84 -7.42
N VAL A 772 -1.19 21.14 -7.39
CA VAL A 772 -2.49 21.67 -6.93
C VAL A 772 -2.47 21.98 -5.43
N ALA A 773 -1.75 21.21 -4.61
CA ALA A 773 -1.51 21.57 -3.21
C ALA A 773 -0.65 22.84 -3.09
N ARG A 774 0.57 22.82 -3.62
CA ARG A 774 1.53 23.93 -3.54
C ARG A 774 1.01 25.21 -4.20
N GLY A 775 0.28 25.10 -5.31
CA GLY A 775 -0.37 26.19 -6.04
C GLY A 775 -1.61 26.76 -5.35
N ARG A 776 -2.13 26.11 -4.29
CA ARG A 776 -3.10 26.72 -3.36
C ARG A 776 -2.38 27.55 -2.31
N LYS A 777 -1.23 27.13 -1.78
CA LYS A 777 -0.42 27.91 -0.80
C LYS A 777 -0.06 29.31 -1.32
N THR A 778 0.20 29.46 -2.62
CA THR A 778 0.46 30.77 -3.24
C THR A 778 -0.79 31.64 -3.46
N LYS A 779 -2.00 31.06 -3.44
CA LYS A 779 -3.28 31.80 -3.54
C LYS A 779 -3.89 32.13 -2.18
N THR A 780 -3.68 31.30 -1.16
CA THR A 780 -4.23 31.49 0.20
C THR A 780 -3.31 32.28 1.14
N GLY A 781 -2.34 33.03 0.61
CA GLY A 781 -1.44 33.88 1.39
C GLY A 781 -2.13 35.02 2.17
N THR A 782 -3.41 35.28 1.91
CA THR A 782 -4.25 36.14 2.75
C THR A 782 -4.69 35.36 3.99
N VAL A 783 -3.90 35.46 5.07
CA VAL A 783 -4.32 35.03 6.41
C VAL A 783 -5.64 35.71 6.75
N VAL A 784 -6.69 34.92 7.00
CA VAL A 784 -7.96 35.44 7.51
C VAL A 784 -7.74 35.86 8.96
N ALA A 785 -7.37 37.12 9.15
CA ALA A 785 -7.36 37.74 10.46
C ALA A 785 -8.80 37.71 11.01
N VAL A 786 -9.00 36.92 12.07
CA VAL A 786 -10.26 36.93 12.83
C VAL A 786 -10.41 38.33 13.40
N GLN A 787 -11.39 39.10 12.90
CA GLN A 787 -11.71 40.40 13.45
C GLN A 787 -12.26 40.20 14.88
N SER A 788 -11.42 40.49 15.87
CA SER A 788 -11.83 40.64 17.26
C SER A 788 -12.70 41.89 17.38
N GLY A 789 -14.02 41.72 17.20
CA GLY A 789 -15.01 42.76 17.43
C GLY A 789 -15.13 43.07 18.92
N GLY A 790 -14.27 43.95 19.42
CA GLY A 790 -14.45 44.57 20.73
C GLY A 790 -15.68 45.46 20.70
N LEU A 791 -16.66 45.15 21.57
CA LEU A 791 -17.74 46.06 21.90
C LEU A 791 -17.33 46.83 23.16
N ASP A 792 -16.96 48.10 22.99
CA ASP A 792 -16.91 49.05 24.10
C ASP A 792 -18.34 49.42 24.51
N PHE A 793 -18.74 49.00 25.72
CA PHE A 793 -19.63 49.74 26.63
C PHE A 793 -19.49 49.20 28.07
#